data_AF-A0A804IGH7-F1
#
_entry.id   AF-A0A804IGH7-F1
#
_cell.length_a   1.000
_cell.length_b   1.000
_cell.length_c   1.000
_cell.angle_alpha   90.00
_cell.angle_beta   90.00
_cell.angle_gamma   90.00
#
_symmetry.space_group_name_H-M   'P 1'
#
loop_
_entity.id
_entity.type
_entity.pdbx_description
1 polymer ?
#
loop_
_entity_poly.entity_id
_entity_poly.type
_entity_poly.pdbx_seq_one_letter_code
_entity_poly.pdbx_strand_id
1 'polypeptide(L)'
;MALCGVAFLPAAAAPDALRIGLPIGAASPSPRPRRLTGPLHPRRRQATCSLGRIASFAASTGAEEVAAAEAADEEEVGPVVKFKMSHFIVSDHVSVGLQGRSDEVIYEATVRDPNSPLYNSRVVLRQLTSVQAKRRGRRALEVLKRLARRKLMYHSYAMQVYGYVSPSNTGDDVPFTLVHGYHGSYSLRHWLQLSDWFPTLEATLALDEECLRRVGDDSTGGPAVTRQLRLTRILMRDLLIGVNYLHSHGLAHTELRLENVHISPVDKHVKIGILGNAVDFYNSNPNDSMVDRNSNRRKMMIAFDMRCVGFIMAKLILRELMDASTFLKFKSFLTKGNDPSCLRGFLLPILFRDSPSGNAGLQIMDRNWGAGWNLLSRLLALKPSERISCLDALRHPFLCGPKWRTGPSMDLIRWGLGSTTVRMAEDYIYVGHQRNRIAYFIELMELLNPSPRTKGWFNFLPGRWRLLYSTGRHIGLTLRQTTPSVLIRDVHLTFTKASDSDHRTFSLVSDISFKVIPTPEWPHDKSGPPGSLRVESCVKICPGRRLYPKEEDGEASSTLFQNSSAHNLSRRKWKGMGNIKELPSSVPTVKLLVDDIDVSMRLDSSSLSVDTAEKVLREVRTQIPFEMFDVSKFVCGTYVDSRMMVLRGVSGSALLFTRSCPTNDAI
;
A
#
# COMPACT_ATOMS: atom_id res chain seq x y z
N MET A 1 24.72 11.35 21.34
CA MET A 1 24.49 10.08 20.61
C MET A 1 25.16 8.99 21.41
N ALA A 2 24.43 7.98 21.87
CA ALA A 2 25.05 6.87 22.60
C ALA A 2 25.71 5.93 21.60
N LEU A 3 27.00 5.73 21.83
CA LEU A 3 27.80 4.61 21.38
C LEU A 3 27.22 3.32 21.97
N CYS A 4 27.04 2.30 21.13
CA CYS A 4 27.34 0.93 21.52
C CYS A 4 28.43 0.46 20.56
N GLY A 5 29.67 0.57 21.01
CA GLY A 5 30.78 -0.16 20.42
C GLY A 5 30.61 -1.64 20.72
N VAL A 6 30.78 -2.47 19.69
CA VAL A 6 31.25 -3.84 19.89
C VAL A 6 32.78 -3.73 19.87
N ALA A 7 33.37 -3.85 21.05
CA ALA A 7 34.80 -4.05 21.20
C ALA A 7 35.14 -5.45 20.68
N PHE A 8 36.07 -5.53 19.72
CA PHE A 8 36.82 -6.75 19.48
C PHE A 8 38.06 -6.70 20.38
N LEU A 9 38.11 -7.57 21.40
CA LEU A 9 39.36 -7.91 22.07
C LEU A 9 40.00 -9.11 21.36
N PRO A 10 41.34 -9.16 21.26
CA PRO A 10 42.07 -10.12 20.47
C PRO A 10 42.34 -11.39 21.28
N ALA A 11 42.17 -12.57 20.66
CA ALA A 11 42.72 -13.81 21.18
C ALA A 11 44.07 -14.08 20.49
N ALA A 12 45.08 -14.34 21.33
CA ALA A 12 46.47 -14.57 20.96
C ALA A 12 46.76 -16.04 20.58
N ALA A 13 47.75 -16.20 19.68
CA ALA A 13 48.78 -17.26 19.55
C ALA A 13 48.30 -18.74 19.43
N ALA A 14 48.80 -19.62 18.54
CA ALA A 14 50.07 -19.75 17.81
C ALA A 14 49.89 -20.82 16.66
N PRO A 15 50.93 -21.39 16.02
CA PRO A 15 51.81 -20.78 15.01
C PRO A 15 51.97 -21.62 13.71
N ASP A 16 52.75 -21.05 12.77
CA ASP A 16 53.59 -21.67 11.74
C ASP A 16 53.00 -22.58 10.63
N ALA A 17 53.03 -22.05 9.39
CA ALA A 17 53.64 -22.74 8.24
C ALA A 17 53.84 -21.80 7.03
N LEU A 18 55.08 -21.34 6.89
CA LEU A 18 55.93 -21.20 5.70
C LEU A 18 55.39 -20.67 4.34
N ARG A 19 56.24 -19.77 3.82
CA ARG A 19 56.24 -18.97 2.59
C ARG A 19 56.41 -19.79 1.29
N ILE A 20 56.36 -19.01 0.19
CA ILE A 20 56.92 -19.19 -1.17
C ILE A 20 55.80 -19.48 -2.19
N GLY A 21 55.59 -18.78 -3.30
CA GLY A 21 56.27 -17.71 -4.02
C GLY A 21 55.55 -17.52 -5.38
N LEU A 22 55.49 -16.29 -5.88
CA LEU A 22 55.11 -15.93 -7.27
C LEU A 22 56.17 -16.47 -8.26
N PRO A 23 55.90 -16.70 -9.58
CA PRO A 23 55.64 -15.58 -10.50
C PRO A 23 54.75 -15.82 -11.77
N ILE A 24 54.17 -14.70 -12.21
CA ILE A 24 53.98 -14.14 -13.57
C ILE A 24 54.30 -15.04 -14.79
N GLY A 25 53.35 -15.12 -15.74
CA GLY A 25 53.58 -15.57 -17.11
C GLY A 25 52.36 -15.36 -18.04
N ALA A 26 52.60 -14.75 -19.20
CA ALA A 26 51.66 -14.18 -20.16
C ALA A 26 50.86 -15.19 -21.02
N ALA A 27 49.74 -14.72 -21.63
CA ALA A 27 49.50 -14.71 -23.09
C ALA A 27 48.02 -14.89 -23.52
N SER A 28 47.51 -13.83 -24.16
CA SER A 28 46.59 -13.81 -25.33
C SER A 28 45.11 -14.27 -25.24
N PRO A 29 44.18 -13.56 -25.93
CA PRO A 29 42.75 -13.85 -25.94
C PRO A 29 42.25 -14.49 -27.25
N SER A 30 41.24 -15.35 -27.20
CA SER A 30 40.35 -15.65 -28.33
C SER A 30 39.09 -16.41 -27.85
N PRO A 31 38.02 -16.57 -28.66
CA PRO A 31 37.35 -15.55 -29.46
C PRO A 31 35.81 -15.57 -29.26
N ARG A 32 35.15 -14.47 -29.63
CA ARG A 32 33.69 -14.40 -29.83
C ARG A 32 33.26 -15.27 -31.01
N PRO A 33 32.11 -15.96 -30.98
CA PRO A 33 31.53 -16.52 -32.19
C PRO A 33 30.79 -15.44 -33.00
N ARG A 34 31.04 -15.48 -34.31
CA ARG A 34 30.48 -14.64 -35.37
C ARG A 34 28.97 -14.80 -35.49
N ARG A 35 28.31 -13.67 -35.75
CA ARG A 35 27.00 -13.58 -36.39
C ARG A 35 27.09 -14.17 -37.80
N LEU A 36 26.12 -15.02 -38.14
CA LEU A 36 25.74 -15.33 -39.51
C LEU A 36 24.32 -14.79 -39.73
N THR A 37 24.21 -13.95 -40.74
CA THR A 37 23.00 -13.32 -41.26
C THR A 37 22.32 -14.23 -42.28
N GLY A 38 21.00 -14.38 -42.18
CA GLY A 38 20.16 -14.97 -43.22
C GLY A 38 18.70 -15.07 -42.76
N PRO A 39 17.71 -14.66 -43.57
CA PRO A 39 16.42 -14.12 -43.10
C PRO A 39 15.35 -15.21 -42.91
N LEU A 40 14.29 -14.91 -42.15
CA LEU A 40 12.90 -15.34 -42.41
C LEU A 40 11.95 -14.73 -41.35
N HIS A 41 10.93 -14.02 -41.83
CA HIS A 41 9.84 -13.44 -41.04
C HIS A 41 9.10 -14.49 -40.18
N PRO A 42 8.54 -14.06 -39.03
CA PRO A 42 7.20 -14.53 -38.69
C PRO A 42 6.23 -13.38 -38.39
N ARG A 43 5.12 -13.49 -39.10
CA ARG A 43 3.85 -12.75 -39.04
C ARG A 43 3.48 -12.21 -37.66
N ARG A 44 3.27 -10.88 -37.61
CA ARG A 44 2.33 -10.21 -36.70
C ARG A 44 0.96 -10.88 -36.83
N ARG A 45 0.48 -11.54 -35.77
CA ARG A 45 -0.96 -11.78 -35.58
C ARG A 45 -1.54 -10.58 -34.85
N GLN A 46 -2.06 -9.63 -35.64
CA GLN A 46 -3.09 -8.70 -35.18
C GLN A 46 -4.37 -9.52 -35.01
N ALA A 47 -4.92 -9.59 -33.79
CA ALA A 47 -6.29 -10.04 -33.60
C ALA A 47 -7.21 -8.85 -33.89
N THR A 48 -7.81 -8.86 -35.07
CA THR A 48 -8.90 -7.98 -35.49
C THR A 48 -10.19 -8.40 -34.80
N CYS A 49 -10.86 -7.45 -34.15
CA CYS A 49 -12.22 -7.59 -33.67
C CYS A 49 -13.17 -7.72 -34.86
N SER A 50 -13.95 -8.80 -34.94
CA SER A 50 -15.07 -8.90 -35.88
C SER A 50 -16.35 -8.37 -35.23
N LEU A 51 -16.91 -7.35 -35.88
CA LEU A 51 -18.27 -6.83 -35.70
C LEU A 51 -19.32 -7.91 -35.99
N GLY A 52 -20.51 -7.66 -35.45
CA GLY A 52 -21.63 -8.58 -35.36
C GLY A 52 -22.14 -9.17 -36.67
N ARG A 53 -22.76 -10.35 -36.52
CA ARG A 53 -23.75 -10.87 -37.45
C ARG A 53 -25.06 -11.08 -36.70
N ILE A 54 -26.03 -10.27 -37.10
CA ILE A 54 -27.46 -10.46 -36.87
C ILE A 54 -27.87 -11.71 -37.66
N ALA A 55 -28.56 -12.65 -37.00
CA ALA A 55 -29.26 -13.73 -37.67
C ALA A 55 -30.74 -13.71 -37.26
N SER A 56 -31.53 -13.39 -38.27
CA SER A 56 -32.97 -13.42 -38.47
C SER A 56 -33.82 -14.33 -37.57
N PHE A 57 -34.90 -13.73 -37.07
CA PHE A 57 -36.12 -14.38 -36.61
C PHE A 57 -36.77 -15.19 -37.74
N ALA A 58 -37.15 -16.42 -37.45
CA ALA A 58 -38.15 -17.18 -38.21
C ALA A 58 -39.41 -17.26 -37.34
N ALA A 59 -40.49 -16.66 -37.85
CA ALA A 59 -41.82 -16.73 -37.30
C ALA A 59 -42.44 -18.11 -37.59
N SER A 60 -43.10 -18.70 -36.60
CA SER A 60 -44.15 -19.68 -36.84
C SER A 60 -45.32 -19.38 -35.89
N THR A 61 -46.50 -19.40 -36.50
CA THR A 61 -47.81 -18.96 -36.03
C THR A 61 -48.63 -20.11 -35.46
N GLY A 62 -49.52 -19.80 -34.51
CA GLY A 62 -50.65 -20.62 -34.04
C GLY A 62 -50.32 -21.46 -32.80
N ALA A 63 -51.15 -21.55 -31.76
CA ALA A 63 -52.51 -21.09 -31.51
C ALA A 63 -52.72 -20.93 -30.00
N GLU A 64 -53.74 -20.16 -29.62
CA GLU A 64 -54.23 -20.02 -28.24
C GLU A 64 -54.82 -21.33 -27.72
N GLU A 65 -54.53 -21.68 -26.48
CA GLU A 65 -55.46 -22.42 -25.63
C GLU A 65 -55.29 -21.96 -24.17
N VAL A 66 -56.40 -21.47 -23.61
CA VAL A 66 -56.55 -21.05 -22.22
C VAL A 66 -57.13 -22.22 -21.44
N ALA A 67 -56.44 -22.74 -20.42
CA ALA A 67 -57.08 -23.51 -19.35
C ALA A 67 -56.27 -23.48 -18.05
N ALA A 68 -57.01 -23.47 -16.95
CA ALA A 68 -56.59 -23.17 -15.60
C ALA A 68 -56.09 -24.39 -14.82
N ALA A 69 -55.54 -24.08 -13.64
CA ALA A 69 -55.50 -24.86 -12.40
C ALA A 69 -54.31 -25.79 -12.11
N GLU A 70 -53.74 -25.52 -10.94
CA GLU A 70 -53.27 -26.45 -9.91
C GLU A 70 -51.85 -27.05 -9.98
N ALA A 71 -51.07 -26.62 -8.98
CA ALA A 71 -50.05 -27.33 -8.22
C ALA A 71 -49.60 -28.71 -8.73
N ALA A 72 -48.45 -28.74 -9.41
CA ALA A 72 -47.51 -29.84 -9.32
C ALA A 72 -46.11 -29.39 -9.78
N ASP A 73 -45.12 -29.83 -9.02
CA ASP A 73 -43.70 -29.94 -9.35
C ASP A 73 -42.91 -28.65 -9.62
N GLU A 74 -42.22 -28.20 -8.56
CA GLU A 74 -40.88 -27.63 -8.71
C GLU A 74 -39.99 -28.71 -9.37
N GLU A 75 -40.01 -28.80 -10.70
CA GLU A 75 -39.07 -29.63 -11.45
C GLU A 75 -37.64 -29.22 -11.09
N GLU A 76 -37.01 -30.13 -10.36
CA GLU A 76 -35.70 -30.03 -9.73
C GLU A 76 -34.57 -30.14 -10.78
N VAL A 77 -34.56 -29.29 -11.79
CA VAL A 77 -33.45 -29.23 -12.76
C VAL A 77 -32.47 -28.16 -12.30
N GLY A 78 -31.64 -28.52 -11.31
CA GLY A 78 -30.56 -27.70 -10.78
C GLY A 78 -29.23 -28.47 -10.69
N PRO A 79 -28.08 -27.82 -10.87
CA PRO A 79 -26.74 -28.42 -10.83
C PRO A 79 -26.23 -28.70 -9.40
N VAL A 80 -27.14 -28.75 -8.43
CA VAL A 80 -26.82 -28.89 -7.00
C VAL A 80 -27.16 -30.30 -6.60
N VAL A 81 -26.15 -31.10 -6.25
CA VAL A 81 -26.35 -32.51 -5.90
C VAL A 81 -26.85 -32.62 -4.45
N LYS A 82 -27.91 -33.39 -4.25
CA LYS A 82 -28.42 -33.74 -2.92
C LYS A 82 -27.75 -35.04 -2.46
N PHE A 83 -27.02 -34.98 -1.36
CA PHE A 83 -26.31 -36.12 -0.78
C PHE A 83 -27.04 -36.67 0.45
N LYS A 84 -26.81 -37.94 0.78
CA LYS A 84 -27.14 -38.53 2.08
C LYS A 84 -25.88 -38.61 2.93
N MET A 85 -26.02 -38.54 4.26
CA MET A 85 -24.87 -38.62 5.16
C MET A 85 -24.12 -39.96 5.03
N SER A 86 -24.85 -41.05 4.70
CA SER A 86 -24.28 -42.38 4.43
C SER A 86 -23.37 -42.44 3.19
N HIS A 87 -23.40 -41.42 2.32
CA HIS A 87 -22.52 -41.34 1.15
C HIS A 87 -21.09 -40.93 1.53
N PHE A 88 -20.83 -40.58 2.80
CA PHE A 88 -19.55 -40.07 3.27
C PHE A 88 -18.96 -40.94 4.37
N ILE A 89 -17.64 -41.12 4.31
CA ILE A 89 -16.83 -41.56 5.46
C ILE A 89 -16.25 -40.30 6.07
N VAL A 90 -16.78 -39.87 7.21
CA VAL A 90 -16.32 -38.69 7.95
C VAL A 90 -15.03 -39.04 8.68
N SER A 91 -14.04 -38.15 8.61
CA SER A 91 -12.79 -38.35 9.34
C SER A 91 -12.93 -37.93 10.80
N ASP A 92 -12.27 -38.67 11.70
CA ASP A 92 -12.32 -38.41 13.16
C ASP A 92 -11.56 -37.14 13.58
N HIS A 93 -10.80 -36.53 12.68
CA HIS A 93 -10.04 -35.31 12.94
C HIS A 93 -10.63 -34.11 12.19
N VAL A 94 -10.86 -33.01 12.91
CA VAL A 94 -11.14 -31.71 12.33
C VAL A 94 -9.81 -31.11 11.88
N SER A 95 -9.64 -30.83 10.58
CA SER A 95 -8.40 -30.19 10.12
C SER A 95 -8.23 -28.84 10.84
N VAL A 96 -7.08 -28.65 11.50
CA VAL A 96 -6.77 -27.53 12.41
C VAL A 96 -7.00 -26.14 11.80
N GLY A 97 -7.06 -26.02 10.47
CA GLY A 97 -7.30 -24.75 9.76
C GLY A 97 -8.64 -24.62 9.05
N LEU A 98 -9.57 -25.55 9.29
CA LEU A 98 -10.98 -25.48 8.87
C LEU A 98 -11.86 -24.97 10.02
N GLN A 99 -11.35 -24.05 10.86
CA GLN A 99 -12.16 -23.46 11.91
C GLN A 99 -13.27 -22.61 11.29
N GLY A 100 -14.51 -23.08 11.44
CA GLY A 100 -15.72 -22.34 11.11
C GLY A 100 -15.93 -21.17 12.06
N ARG A 101 -16.95 -20.37 11.78
CA ARG A 101 -17.48 -19.43 12.77
C ARG A 101 -18.05 -20.20 13.97
N SER A 102 -18.35 -19.53 15.08
CA SER A 102 -18.97 -20.16 16.25
C SER A 102 -20.30 -20.88 15.95
N ASP A 103 -20.93 -20.58 14.81
CA ASP A 103 -22.17 -21.17 14.32
C ASP A 103 -21.97 -22.20 13.18
N GLU A 104 -20.74 -22.70 12.98
CA GLU A 104 -20.39 -23.64 11.91
C GLU A 104 -19.43 -24.72 12.42
N VAL A 105 -19.67 -25.98 12.05
CA VAL A 105 -18.75 -27.10 12.30
C VAL A 105 -18.29 -27.67 10.96
N ILE A 106 -16.99 -27.94 10.83
CA ILE A 106 -16.41 -28.40 9.57
C ILE A 106 -15.76 -29.76 9.77
N TYR A 107 -16.07 -30.69 8.87
CA TYR A 107 -15.50 -32.03 8.85
C TYR A 107 -14.84 -32.31 7.51
N GLU A 108 -13.75 -33.06 7.56
CA GLU A 108 -13.22 -33.69 6.37
C GLU A 108 -13.96 -35.02 6.13
N ALA A 109 -14.26 -35.34 4.88
CA ALA A 109 -14.87 -36.62 4.54
C ALA A 109 -14.42 -37.13 3.17
N THR A 110 -14.53 -38.44 2.96
CA THR A 110 -14.31 -39.09 1.67
C THR A 110 -15.64 -39.62 1.13
N VAL A 111 -15.93 -39.35 -0.14
CA VAL A 111 -17.17 -39.83 -0.78
C VAL A 111 -17.06 -41.32 -1.09
N ARG A 112 -18.01 -42.11 -0.58
CA ARG A 112 -18.06 -43.58 -0.74
C ARG A 112 -19.02 -44.03 -1.84
N ASP A 113 -19.96 -43.19 -2.25
CA ASP A 113 -20.95 -43.55 -3.26
C ASP A 113 -20.28 -43.79 -4.64
N PRO A 114 -20.28 -45.03 -5.16
CA PRO A 114 -19.63 -45.35 -6.44
C PRO A 114 -20.35 -44.73 -7.64
N ASN A 115 -21.62 -44.35 -7.50
CA ASN A 115 -22.39 -43.70 -8.56
C ASN A 115 -22.16 -42.18 -8.60
N SER A 116 -21.45 -41.63 -7.60
CA SER A 116 -21.13 -40.20 -7.55
C SER A 116 -19.92 -39.89 -8.41
N PRO A 117 -19.92 -38.77 -9.18
CA PRO A 117 -18.73 -38.30 -9.89
C PRO A 117 -17.57 -37.93 -8.96
N LEU A 118 -17.82 -37.88 -7.64
CA LEU A 118 -16.84 -37.58 -6.61
C LEU A 118 -16.34 -38.84 -5.88
N TYR A 119 -16.62 -40.05 -6.36
CA TYR A 119 -16.19 -41.30 -5.71
C TYR A 119 -14.68 -41.28 -5.36
N ASN A 120 -14.35 -41.69 -4.12
CA ASN A 120 -13.00 -41.65 -3.54
C ASN A 120 -12.35 -40.25 -3.46
N SER A 121 -13.10 -39.17 -3.70
CA SER A 121 -12.59 -37.81 -3.56
C SER A 121 -12.75 -37.31 -2.12
N ARG A 122 -11.76 -36.54 -1.65
CA ARG A 122 -11.83 -35.81 -0.38
C ARG A 122 -12.69 -34.56 -0.54
N VAL A 123 -13.63 -34.38 0.38
CA VAL A 123 -14.56 -33.26 0.43
C VAL A 123 -14.60 -32.70 1.85
N VAL A 124 -15.18 -31.52 1.97
CA VAL A 124 -15.41 -30.87 3.25
C VAL A 124 -16.91 -30.73 3.48
N LEU A 125 -17.36 -31.22 4.63
CA LEU A 125 -18.73 -31.10 5.10
C LEU A 125 -18.79 -29.92 6.07
N ARG A 126 -19.52 -28.87 5.70
CA ARG A 126 -19.72 -27.69 6.52
C ARG A 126 -21.13 -27.68 7.08
N GLN A 127 -21.26 -28.07 8.34
CA GLN A 127 -22.49 -28.12 9.09
C GLN A 127 -22.83 -26.75 9.68
N LEU A 128 -23.98 -26.20 9.30
CA LEU A 128 -24.47 -24.89 9.68
C LEU A 128 -25.58 -25.04 10.72
N THR A 129 -25.33 -24.57 11.95
CA THR A 129 -26.24 -24.78 13.09
C THR A 129 -27.21 -23.62 13.28
N SER A 130 -26.73 -22.37 13.24
CA SER A 130 -27.59 -21.20 13.45
C SER A 130 -28.51 -20.91 12.26
N VAL A 131 -29.67 -20.29 12.52
CA VAL A 131 -30.60 -19.81 11.47
C VAL A 131 -29.88 -18.91 10.45
N GLN A 132 -28.96 -18.06 10.91
CA GLN A 132 -28.18 -17.18 10.05
C GLN A 132 -27.19 -17.97 9.18
N ALA A 133 -26.49 -18.96 9.74
CA ALA A 133 -25.60 -19.84 9.00
C ALA A 133 -26.37 -20.65 7.94
N LYS A 134 -27.50 -21.27 8.31
CA LYS A 134 -28.37 -22.02 7.38
C LYS A 134 -28.81 -21.13 6.21
N ARG A 135 -29.20 -19.87 6.47
CA ARG A 135 -29.54 -18.88 5.42
C ARG A 135 -28.36 -18.59 4.47
N ARG A 136 -27.15 -18.39 5.01
CA ARG A 136 -25.93 -18.18 4.20
C ARG A 136 -25.63 -19.39 3.33
N GLY A 137 -25.80 -20.59 3.87
CA GLY A 137 -25.59 -21.83 3.13
C GLY A 137 -26.56 -21.99 1.96
N ARG A 138 -27.85 -21.75 2.19
CA ARG A 138 -28.88 -21.78 1.13
C ARG A 138 -28.60 -20.75 0.03
N ARG A 139 -28.22 -19.52 0.39
CA ARG A 139 -27.80 -18.49 -0.57
C ARG A 139 -26.59 -18.90 -1.40
N ALA A 140 -25.60 -19.59 -0.82
CA ALA A 140 -24.46 -20.10 -1.57
C ALA A 140 -24.90 -21.07 -2.70
N LEU A 141 -25.88 -21.93 -2.42
CA LEU A 141 -26.46 -22.82 -3.43
C LEU A 141 -27.24 -22.06 -4.50
N GLU A 142 -27.99 -21.02 -4.12
CA GLU A 142 -28.67 -20.16 -5.10
C GLU A 142 -27.69 -19.48 -6.05
N VAL A 143 -26.58 -18.95 -5.52
CA VAL A 143 -25.51 -18.34 -6.33
C VAL A 143 -24.93 -19.37 -7.31
N LEU A 144 -24.71 -20.61 -6.85
CA LEU A 144 -24.26 -21.71 -7.71
C LEU A 144 -25.27 -22.03 -8.82
N LYS A 145 -26.56 -22.20 -8.48
CA LYS A 145 -27.63 -22.45 -9.46
C LYS A 145 -27.63 -21.36 -10.55
N ARG A 146 -27.43 -20.10 -10.16
CA ARG A 146 -27.38 -18.96 -11.10
C ARG A 146 -26.14 -18.95 -11.99
N LEU A 147 -24.96 -19.21 -11.42
CA LEU A 147 -23.72 -19.28 -12.17
C LEU A 147 -23.80 -20.36 -13.25
N ALA A 148 -24.28 -21.54 -12.87
CA ALA A 148 -24.46 -22.64 -13.80
C ALA A 148 -25.51 -22.37 -14.89
N ARG A 149 -26.64 -21.70 -14.56
CA ARG A 149 -27.62 -21.23 -15.56
C ARG A 149 -26.98 -20.30 -16.60
N ARG A 150 -25.98 -19.50 -16.22
CA ARG A 150 -25.22 -18.62 -17.13
C ARG A 150 -24.13 -19.35 -17.91
N LYS A 151 -24.03 -20.68 -17.79
CA LYS A 151 -22.91 -21.51 -18.29
C LYS A 151 -21.55 -21.03 -17.78
N LEU A 152 -21.53 -20.39 -16.62
CA LEU A 152 -20.32 -19.96 -15.94
C LEU A 152 -19.94 -21.04 -14.94
N MET A 153 -18.90 -21.81 -15.26
CA MET A 153 -18.32 -22.77 -14.32
C MET A 153 -17.53 -22.06 -13.22
N TYR A 154 -17.26 -22.75 -12.12
CA TYR A 154 -16.32 -22.22 -11.12
C TYR A 154 -14.98 -21.93 -11.78
N HIS A 155 -14.49 -20.70 -11.63
CA HIS A 155 -13.12 -20.36 -11.96
C HIS A 155 -12.19 -21.10 -11.00
N SER A 156 -10.99 -21.49 -11.45
CA SER A 156 -10.05 -22.27 -10.61
C SER A 156 -9.75 -21.61 -9.26
N TYR A 157 -9.88 -20.27 -9.22
CA TYR A 157 -9.66 -19.40 -8.06
C TYR A 157 -10.87 -19.24 -7.13
N ALA A 158 -11.96 -19.97 -7.34
CA ALA A 158 -13.13 -19.99 -6.45
C ALA A 158 -13.36 -21.40 -5.91
N MET A 159 -13.79 -21.50 -4.66
CA MET A 159 -14.09 -22.78 -4.01
C MET A 159 -15.35 -23.39 -4.62
N GLN A 160 -15.20 -24.64 -5.09
CA GLN A 160 -16.30 -25.37 -5.70
C GLN A 160 -17.22 -25.94 -4.62
N VAL A 161 -18.51 -25.62 -4.70
CA VAL A 161 -19.57 -26.23 -3.90
C VAL A 161 -20.21 -27.33 -4.74
N TYR A 162 -20.28 -28.54 -4.20
CA TYR A 162 -20.84 -29.70 -4.91
C TYR A 162 -22.33 -29.89 -4.62
N GLY A 163 -22.76 -29.53 -3.41
CA GLY A 163 -24.13 -29.79 -3.00
C GLY A 163 -24.40 -29.60 -1.52
N TYR A 164 -25.44 -30.26 -1.04
CA TYR A 164 -25.84 -30.27 0.36
C TYR A 164 -26.32 -31.66 0.80
N VAL A 165 -26.28 -31.91 2.10
CA VAL A 165 -26.81 -33.14 2.70
C VAL A 165 -28.27 -32.91 3.09
N SER A 166 -29.15 -33.81 2.66
CA SER A 166 -30.56 -33.76 3.07
C SER A 166 -30.69 -34.08 4.56
N PRO A 167 -31.39 -33.25 5.35
CA PRO A 167 -31.81 -33.66 6.69
C PRO A 167 -32.79 -34.84 6.57
N SER A 168 -32.64 -35.84 7.43
CA SER A 168 -33.50 -37.03 7.47
C SER A 168 -34.86 -36.79 8.14
N ASN A 169 -35.01 -35.70 8.91
CA ASN A 169 -36.26 -35.29 9.57
C ASN A 169 -36.62 -33.83 9.23
N THR A 170 -37.91 -33.57 9.04
CA THR A 170 -38.52 -32.28 8.61
C THR A 170 -38.65 -31.24 9.73
N GLY A 171 -37.80 -31.27 10.75
CA GLY A 171 -37.78 -30.27 11.82
C GLY A 171 -36.87 -29.08 11.50
N ASP A 172 -37.32 -27.85 11.79
CA ASP A 172 -36.55 -26.61 11.58
C ASP A 172 -35.20 -26.57 12.35
N ASP A 173 -35.05 -27.43 13.36
CA ASP A 173 -33.85 -27.50 14.20
C ASP A 173 -32.72 -28.37 13.61
N VAL A 174 -32.96 -29.08 12.51
CA VAL A 174 -31.92 -29.96 11.93
C VAL A 174 -30.80 -29.14 11.28
N PRO A 175 -29.52 -29.40 11.58
CA PRO A 175 -28.39 -28.67 11.00
C PRO A 175 -28.34 -28.84 9.48
N PHE A 176 -27.96 -27.78 8.76
CA PHE A 176 -27.85 -27.79 7.30
C PHE A 176 -26.39 -27.99 6.89
N THR A 177 -26.07 -29.06 6.17
CA THR A 177 -24.68 -29.36 5.80
C THR A 177 -24.42 -29.09 4.32
N LEU A 178 -23.47 -28.20 4.04
CA LEU A 178 -22.94 -27.96 2.69
C LEU A 178 -21.76 -28.90 2.39
N VAL A 179 -21.67 -29.34 1.14
CA VAL A 179 -20.57 -30.17 0.64
C VAL A 179 -19.75 -29.35 -0.35
N HIS A 180 -18.46 -29.17 -0.07
CA HIS A 180 -17.55 -28.42 -0.94
C HIS A 180 -16.20 -29.11 -1.13
N GLY A 181 -15.43 -28.66 -2.11
CA GLY A 181 -14.10 -29.18 -2.44
C GLY A 181 -13.11 -29.05 -1.29
N TYR A 182 -12.30 -30.09 -1.11
CA TYR A 182 -11.11 -30.06 -0.25
C TYR A 182 -9.95 -29.38 -0.98
N HIS A 183 -9.42 -28.31 -0.38
CA HIS A 183 -8.35 -27.51 -0.98
C HIS A 183 -7.20 -27.26 0.01
N GLY A 184 -6.89 -28.27 0.82
CA GLY A 184 -5.88 -28.18 1.87
C GLY A 184 -6.43 -27.75 3.23
N SER A 185 -5.63 -27.96 4.27
CA SER A 185 -6.06 -27.88 5.66
C SER A 185 -6.12 -26.47 6.25
N TYR A 186 -5.49 -25.47 5.62
CA TYR A 186 -5.31 -24.14 6.22
C TYR A 186 -5.86 -23.00 5.35
N SER A 187 -6.75 -22.18 5.93
CA SER A 187 -7.02 -20.83 5.42
C SER A 187 -5.79 -19.93 5.55
N LEU A 188 -5.74 -18.81 4.82
CA LEU A 188 -4.68 -17.81 4.92
C LEU A 188 -4.52 -17.26 6.35
N ARG A 189 -5.60 -17.15 7.14
CA ARG A 189 -5.51 -16.76 8.55
C ARG A 189 -4.60 -17.71 9.34
N HIS A 190 -4.88 -19.01 9.26
CA HIS A 190 -4.14 -20.05 9.96
C HIS A 190 -2.69 -20.10 9.50
N TRP A 191 -2.43 -19.97 8.19
CA TRP A 191 -1.06 -19.83 7.68
C TRP A 191 -0.31 -18.71 8.40
N LEU A 192 -0.87 -17.50 8.48
CA LEU A 192 -0.20 -16.35 9.12
C LEU A 192 0.01 -16.50 10.64
N GLN A 193 -0.70 -17.43 11.29
CA GLN A 193 -0.51 -17.74 12.70
C GLN A 193 0.67 -18.70 12.93
N LEU A 194 1.07 -19.50 11.93
CA LEU A 194 2.24 -20.38 12.03
C LEU A 194 3.53 -19.56 12.15
N SER A 195 4.44 -19.97 13.04
CA SER A 195 5.72 -19.27 13.25
C SER A 195 6.60 -19.32 12.00
N ASP A 196 6.61 -20.48 11.32
CA ASP A 196 7.38 -20.85 10.13
C ASP A 196 6.55 -20.80 8.83
N TRP A 197 5.46 -20.03 8.81
CA TRP A 197 4.54 -20.01 7.68
C TRP A 197 5.21 -19.75 6.33
N PHE A 198 6.25 -18.92 6.31
CA PHE A 198 6.86 -18.45 5.08
C PHE A 198 7.62 -19.56 4.33
N PRO A 199 8.62 -20.25 4.92
CA PRO A 199 9.27 -21.40 4.27
C PRO A 199 8.30 -22.54 3.92
N THR A 200 7.37 -22.84 4.83
CA THR A 200 6.43 -23.96 4.68
C THR A 200 5.43 -23.70 3.56
N LEU A 201 4.95 -22.46 3.42
CA LEU A 201 4.06 -22.07 2.33
C LEU A 201 4.79 -22.01 0.98
N GLU A 202 6.03 -21.53 0.94
CA GLU A 202 6.84 -21.52 -0.27
C GLU A 202 7.07 -22.95 -0.80
N ALA A 203 7.34 -23.91 0.10
CA ALA A 203 7.46 -25.32 -0.24
C ALA A 203 6.11 -25.90 -0.72
N THR A 204 5.01 -25.56 -0.05
CA THR A 204 3.66 -26.05 -0.40
C THR A 204 3.23 -25.62 -1.80
N LEU A 205 3.56 -24.39 -2.21
CA LEU A 205 3.24 -23.89 -3.54
C LEU A 205 4.18 -24.40 -4.63
N ALA A 206 5.31 -25.02 -4.25
CA ALA A 206 6.33 -25.53 -5.16
C ALA A 206 6.62 -24.55 -6.32
N LEU A 207 7.01 -23.32 -5.95
CA LEU A 207 7.17 -22.20 -6.88
C LEU A 207 8.18 -22.54 -8.00
N ASP A 208 7.66 -22.85 -9.18
CA ASP A 208 8.40 -23.22 -10.38
C ASP A 208 8.83 -21.99 -11.21
N GLU A 209 9.55 -22.22 -12.31
CA GLU A 209 9.94 -21.15 -13.25
C GLU A 209 8.75 -20.36 -13.81
N GLU A 210 7.58 -20.99 -13.94
CA GLU A 210 6.38 -20.34 -14.45
C GLU A 210 5.81 -19.32 -13.45
N CYS A 211 5.80 -19.65 -12.16
CA CYS A 211 5.51 -18.70 -11.08
C CYS A 211 6.47 -17.50 -11.09
N LEU A 212 7.76 -17.74 -11.38
CA LEU A 212 8.77 -16.68 -11.49
C LEU A 212 8.49 -15.74 -12.67
N ARG A 213 8.05 -16.28 -13.82
CA ARG A 213 7.64 -15.47 -14.99
C ARG A 213 6.46 -14.57 -14.65
N ARG A 214 5.45 -15.06 -13.91
CA ARG A 214 4.25 -14.28 -13.53
C ARG A 214 4.56 -13.00 -12.74
N VAL A 215 5.61 -13.02 -11.92
CA VAL A 215 5.97 -11.91 -11.01
C VAL A 215 7.16 -11.09 -11.51
N GLY A 216 7.96 -11.64 -12.44
CA GLY A 216 9.04 -10.91 -13.11
C GLY A 216 10.14 -10.40 -12.19
N ASP A 217 10.65 -11.26 -11.31
CA ASP A 217 11.75 -10.94 -10.39
C ASP A 217 13.11 -11.34 -10.99
N ASP A 218 14.14 -10.50 -10.82
CA ASP A 218 15.53 -10.69 -11.31
C ASP A 218 16.45 -11.25 -10.21
N SER A 219 15.98 -11.29 -8.96
CA SER A 219 16.78 -11.63 -7.77
C SER A 219 16.40 -13.01 -7.21
N THR A 220 16.43 -14.04 -8.06
CA THR A 220 15.94 -15.38 -7.72
C THR A 220 16.69 -16.01 -6.52
N GLY A 221 16.05 -15.99 -5.34
CA GLY A 221 16.45 -16.68 -4.11
C GLY A 221 17.09 -15.83 -3.01
N GLY A 222 17.39 -14.56 -3.28
CA GLY A 222 18.11 -13.66 -2.35
C GLY A 222 17.39 -13.31 -1.03
N PRO A 223 17.92 -12.38 -0.21
CA PRO A 223 17.61 -12.22 1.23
C PRO A 223 16.12 -12.31 1.55
N ALA A 224 15.77 -12.90 2.71
CA ALA A 224 14.42 -13.32 3.10
C ALA A 224 13.27 -12.37 2.68
N VAL A 225 13.47 -11.06 2.80
CA VAL A 225 12.52 -10.00 2.39
C VAL A 225 12.14 -10.07 0.90
N THR A 226 13.08 -10.40 0.01
CA THR A 226 12.84 -10.58 -1.42
C THR A 226 11.95 -11.79 -1.70
N ARG A 227 12.23 -12.94 -1.06
CA ARG A 227 11.41 -14.14 -1.21
C ARG A 227 10.01 -13.94 -0.65
N GLN A 228 9.88 -13.28 0.50
CA GLN A 228 8.59 -12.93 1.09
C GLN A 228 7.78 -11.97 0.20
N LEU A 229 8.42 -10.94 -0.37
CA LEU A 229 7.77 -10.06 -1.35
C LEU A 229 7.27 -10.83 -2.57
N ARG A 230 8.05 -11.78 -3.10
CA ARG A 230 7.64 -12.62 -4.22
C ARG A 230 6.41 -13.44 -3.89
N LEU A 231 6.43 -14.17 -2.77
CA LEU A 231 5.29 -14.97 -2.34
C LEU A 231 4.04 -14.09 -2.13
N THR A 232 4.21 -12.93 -1.49
CA THR A 232 3.13 -11.94 -1.31
C THR A 232 2.52 -11.53 -2.64
N ARG A 233 3.33 -11.25 -3.66
CA ARG A 233 2.82 -10.86 -5.00
C ARG A 233 2.02 -11.98 -5.65
N ILE A 234 2.46 -13.24 -5.52
CA ILE A 234 1.73 -14.40 -6.06
C ILE A 234 0.36 -14.51 -5.39
N LEU A 235 0.33 -14.53 -4.05
CA LEU A 235 -0.92 -14.67 -3.29
C LEU A 235 -1.89 -13.51 -3.57
N MET A 236 -1.39 -12.28 -3.61
CA MET A 236 -2.21 -11.10 -3.92
C MET A 236 -2.74 -11.13 -5.36
N ARG A 237 -1.92 -11.56 -6.32
CA ARG A 237 -2.33 -11.68 -7.72
C ARG A 237 -3.39 -12.76 -7.90
N ASP A 238 -3.22 -13.92 -7.28
CA ASP A 238 -4.18 -15.01 -7.32
C ASP A 238 -5.53 -14.59 -6.70
N LEU A 239 -5.48 -13.94 -5.53
CA LEU A 239 -6.67 -13.36 -4.89
C LEU A 239 -7.38 -12.37 -5.82
N LEU A 240 -6.65 -11.43 -6.42
CA LEU A 240 -7.21 -10.44 -7.33
C LEU A 240 -7.73 -11.06 -8.63
N ILE A 241 -7.13 -12.14 -9.14
CA ILE A 241 -7.66 -12.85 -10.32
C ILE A 241 -9.03 -13.44 -9.98
N GLY A 242 -9.18 -14.09 -8.83
CA GLY A 242 -10.46 -14.63 -8.37
C GLY A 242 -11.51 -13.53 -8.14
N VAL A 243 -11.12 -12.40 -7.53
CA VAL A 243 -12.03 -11.28 -7.28
C VAL A 243 -12.45 -10.62 -8.60
N ASN A 244 -11.51 -10.44 -9.53
CA ASN A 244 -11.80 -9.90 -10.85
C ASN A 244 -12.78 -10.78 -11.63
N TYR A 245 -12.64 -12.11 -11.52
CA TYR A 245 -13.58 -13.05 -12.10
C TYR A 245 -15.00 -12.83 -11.55
N LEU A 246 -15.16 -12.71 -10.23
CA LEU A 246 -16.49 -12.44 -9.64
C LEU A 246 -17.06 -11.12 -10.17
N HIS A 247 -16.25 -10.05 -10.14
CA HIS A 247 -16.68 -8.71 -10.53
C HIS A 247 -17.05 -8.60 -12.01
N SER A 248 -16.31 -9.29 -12.90
CA SER A 248 -16.60 -9.32 -14.34
C SER A 248 -17.88 -10.08 -14.65
N HIS A 249 -18.23 -11.07 -13.84
CA HIS A 249 -19.46 -11.87 -13.98
C HIS A 249 -20.65 -11.30 -13.18
N GLY A 250 -20.51 -10.08 -12.66
CA GLY A 250 -21.59 -9.37 -11.98
C GLY A 250 -21.88 -9.88 -10.57
N LEU A 251 -20.88 -10.47 -9.92
CA LEU A 251 -20.94 -10.87 -8.52
C LEU A 251 -20.00 -10.00 -7.68
N ALA A 252 -20.39 -9.70 -6.44
CA ALA A 252 -19.47 -9.24 -5.40
C ALA A 252 -19.49 -10.25 -4.25
N HIS A 253 -18.32 -10.54 -3.68
CA HIS A 253 -18.19 -11.54 -2.62
C HIS A 253 -18.79 -11.04 -1.30
N THR A 254 -18.57 -9.76 -0.97
CA THR A 254 -19.02 -9.01 0.24
C THR A 254 -18.57 -9.55 1.59
N GLU A 255 -17.87 -10.68 1.61
CA GLU A 255 -17.31 -11.27 2.83
C GLU A 255 -15.82 -11.65 2.68
N LEU A 256 -15.02 -10.90 1.93
CA LEU A 256 -13.59 -11.21 1.79
C LEU A 256 -12.86 -10.97 3.12
N ARG A 257 -12.30 -12.05 3.68
CA ARG A 257 -11.50 -12.04 4.92
C ARG A 257 -10.46 -13.14 4.86
N LEU A 258 -9.47 -13.12 5.75
CA LEU A 258 -8.39 -14.13 5.78
C LEU A 258 -8.91 -15.56 6.01
N GLU A 259 -10.04 -15.69 6.70
CA GLU A 259 -10.72 -16.96 6.97
C GLU A 259 -11.35 -17.56 5.71
N ASN A 260 -11.74 -16.70 4.75
CA ASN A 260 -12.42 -17.07 3.51
C ASN A 260 -11.46 -17.17 2.32
N VAL A 261 -10.16 -17.28 2.57
CA VAL A 261 -9.13 -17.40 1.53
C VAL A 261 -8.32 -18.65 1.84
N HIS A 262 -8.32 -19.61 0.91
CA HIS A 262 -7.66 -20.90 1.06
C HIS A 262 -6.51 -21.04 0.08
N ILE A 263 -5.51 -21.83 0.42
CA ILE A 263 -4.37 -22.11 -0.46
C ILE A 263 -4.47 -23.56 -0.86
N SER A 264 -4.70 -23.83 -2.14
CA SER A 264 -4.78 -25.19 -2.68
C SER A 264 -3.37 -25.71 -2.98
N PRO A 265 -2.87 -26.73 -2.27
CA PRO A 265 -1.57 -27.34 -2.60
C PRO A 265 -1.61 -28.02 -3.98
N VAL A 266 -2.76 -28.58 -4.36
CA VAL A 266 -2.96 -29.28 -5.63
C VAL A 266 -2.89 -28.31 -6.79
N ASP A 267 -3.62 -27.20 -6.70
CA ASP A 267 -3.67 -26.22 -7.78
C ASP A 267 -2.56 -25.17 -7.71
N LYS A 268 -1.77 -25.17 -6.63
CA LYS A 268 -0.68 -24.23 -6.34
C LYS A 268 -1.10 -22.75 -6.44
N HIS A 269 -2.34 -22.43 -6.08
CA HIS A 269 -2.85 -21.05 -6.05
C HIS A 269 -3.95 -20.85 -5.01
N VAL A 270 -4.28 -19.58 -4.78
CA VAL A 270 -5.30 -19.15 -3.83
C VAL A 270 -6.71 -19.40 -4.36
N LYS A 271 -7.60 -19.92 -3.51
CA LYS A 271 -9.04 -20.04 -3.76
C LYS A 271 -9.84 -19.16 -2.82
N ILE A 272 -10.75 -18.39 -3.39
CA ILE A 272 -11.74 -17.60 -2.66
C ILE A 272 -12.83 -18.54 -2.14
N GLY A 273 -13.19 -18.37 -0.88
CA GLY A 273 -14.14 -19.19 -0.15
C GLY A 273 -15.59 -19.09 -0.64
N ILE A 274 -16.48 -19.70 0.13
CA ILE A 274 -17.88 -19.92 -0.26
C ILE A 274 -18.65 -18.60 -0.38
N LEU A 275 -19.38 -18.45 -1.48
CA LEU A 275 -20.15 -17.25 -1.87
C LEU A 275 -21.49 -17.08 -1.11
N GLY A 276 -21.55 -17.42 0.18
CA GLY A 276 -22.81 -17.41 0.96
C GLY A 276 -23.43 -16.03 1.18
N ASN A 277 -22.63 -14.96 1.14
CA ASN A 277 -23.11 -13.58 1.18
C ASN A 277 -22.95 -12.87 -0.17
N ALA A 278 -22.60 -13.57 -1.23
CA ALA A 278 -22.33 -12.90 -2.49
C ALA A 278 -23.58 -12.19 -3.02
N VAL A 279 -23.36 -11.00 -3.58
CA VAL A 279 -24.41 -10.18 -4.17
C VAL A 279 -24.33 -10.31 -5.67
N ASP A 280 -25.45 -10.68 -6.30
CA ASP A 280 -25.60 -10.79 -7.75
C ASP A 280 -26.30 -9.54 -8.31
N PHE A 281 -25.62 -8.85 -9.23
CA PHE A 281 -26.09 -7.58 -9.78
C PHE A 281 -27.14 -7.74 -10.88
N TYR A 282 -27.29 -8.92 -11.47
CA TYR A 282 -28.27 -9.16 -12.53
C TYR A 282 -29.68 -9.50 -12.00
N ASN A 283 -29.86 -9.52 -10.68
CA ASN A 283 -31.11 -9.94 -10.04
C ASN A 283 -32.19 -8.82 -9.95
N SER A 284 -32.16 -7.85 -10.88
CA SER A 284 -33.13 -6.75 -10.90
C SER A 284 -34.17 -6.98 -11.99
N ASN A 285 -35.45 -6.99 -11.61
CA ASN A 285 -36.58 -7.06 -12.55
C ASN A 285 -36.45 -5.94 -13.60
N PRO A 286 -36.81 -6.21 -14.87
CA PRO A 286 -36.63 -5.26 -15.98
C PRO A 286 -37.54 -4.02 -15.91
N ASN A 287 -38.49 -3.97 -14.99
CA ASN A 287 -39.34 -2.79 -14.75
C ASN A 287 -38.78 -1.95 -13.60
N ASP A 288 -37.81 -1.07 -13.86
CA ASP A 288 -37.81 0.25 -13.21
C ASP A 288 -36.78 1.21 -13.83
N SER A 289 -37.07 2.48 -13.71
CA SER A 289 -36.23 3.69 -13.87
C SER A 289 -34.92 3.71 -13.02
N MET A 290 -34.43 2.56 -12.56
CA MET A 290 -33.40 2.36 -11.52
C MET A 290 -31.99 1.99 -12.03
N VAL A 291 -31.68 2.17 -13.31
CA VAL A 291 -30.36 1.80 -13.89
C VAL A 291 -29.19 2.45 -13.14
N ASP A 292 -29.34 3.73 -12.74
CA ASP A 292 -28.31 4.46 -11.99
C ASP A 292 -28.15 4.00 -10.53
N ARG A 293 -29.26 3.65 -9.86
CA ARG A 293 -29.22 3.09 -8.49
C ARG A 293 -28.52 1.73 -8.47
N ASN A 294 -28.77 0.88 -9.46
CA ASN A 294 -28.11 -0.42 -9.59
C ASN A 294 -26.62 -0.29 -9.93
N SER A 295 -26.25 0.65 -10.79
CA SER A 295 -24.86 0.99 -11.10
C SER A 295 -24.09 1.48 -9.86
N ASN A 296 -24.71 2.36 -9.06
CA ASN A 296 -24.10 2.85 -7.81
C ASN A 296 -23.97 1.75 -6.75
N ARG A 297 -24.99 0.91 -6.56
CA ARG A 297 -24.92 -0.25 -5.65
C ARG A 297 -23.81 -1.21 -6.06
N ARG A 298 -23.70 -1.53 -7.36
CA ARG A 298 -22.63 -2.38 -7.91
C ARG A 298 -21.26 -1.81 -7.60
N LYS A 299 -21.04 -0.52 -7.88
CA LYS A 299 -19.77 0.17 -7.58
C LYS A 299 -19.43 0.12 -6.09
N MET A 300 -20.40 0.34 -5.21
CA MET A 300 -20.19 0.29 -3.76
C MET A 300 -19.79 -1.11 -3.27
N MET A 301 -20.43 -2.16 -3.75
CA MET A 301 -20.12 -3.55 -3.35
C MET A 301 -18.76 -4.01 -3.88
N ILE A 302 -18.44 -3.69 -5.14
CA ILE A 302 -17.12 -3.95 -5.72
C ILE A 302 -16.04 -3.22 -4.93
N ALA A 303 -16.25 -1.94 -4.64
CA ALA A 303 -15.31 -1.18 -3.84
C ALA A 303 -15.16 -1.79 -2.43
N PHE A 304 -16.24 -2.27 -1.80
CA PHE A 304 -16.17 -2.92 -0.51
C PHE A 304 -15.25 -4.15 -0.53
N ASP A 305 -15.38 -5.01 -1.54
CA ASP A 305 -14.47 -6.15 -1.74
C ASP A 305 -13.01 -5.70 -1.87
N MET A 306 -12.73 -4.67 -2.66
CA MET A 306 -11.38 -4.13 -2.83
C MET A 306 -10.80 -3.58 -1.51
N ARG A 307 -11.63 -3.02 -0.63
CA ARG A 307 -11.19 -2.59 0.72
C ARG A 307 -10.79 -3.78 1.57
N CYS A 308 -11.56 -4.86 1.52
CA CYS A 308 -11.24 -6.10 2.20
C CYS A 308 -9.94 -6.73 1.68
N VAL A 309 -9.69 -6.69 0.36
CA VAL A 309 -8.40 -7.07 -0.22
C VAL A 309 -7.26 -6.21 0.33
N GLY A 310 -7.47 -4.91 0.54
CA GLY A 310 -6.52 -4.03 1.23
C GLY A 310 -6.21 -4.48 2.66
N PHE A 311 -7.21 -4.92 3.43
CA PHE A 311 -6.97 -5.47 4.78
C PHE A 311 -6.23 -6.79 4.76
N ILE A 312 -6.52 -7.66 3.78
CA ILE A 312 -5.79 -8.92 3.58
C ILE A 312 -4.33 -8.62 3.24
N MET A 313 -4.07 -7.70 2.32
CA MET A 313 -2.72 -7.26 1.94
C MET A 313 -1.95 -6.71 3.16
N ALA A 314 -2.59 -5.84 3.96
CA ALA A 314 -1.97 -5.26 5.13
C ALA A 314 -1.52 -6.32 6.13
N LYS A 315 -2.38 -7.30 6.44
CA LYS A 315 -2.07 -8.38 7.39
C LYS A 315 -1.06 -9.41 6.85
N LEU A 316 -1.08 -9.65 5.54
CA LEU A 316 -0.13 -10.53 4.86
C LEU A 316 1.30 -9.98 4.91
N ILE A 317 1.46 -8.66 4.81
CA ILE A 317 2.77 -8.00 4.76
C ILE A 317 3.23 -7.53 6.15
N LEU A 318 2.34 -6.93 6.93
CA LEU A 318 2.59 -6.41 8.28
C LEU A 318 1.94 -7.35 9.29
N ARG A 319 2.68 -8.38 9.70
CA ARG A 319 2.16 -9.47 10.54
C ARG A 319 1.67 -8.99 11.90
N GLU A 320 2.21 -7.88 12.40
CA GLU A 320 1.79 -7.24 13.64
C GLU A 320 0.32 -6.80 13.60
N LEU A 321 -0.26 -6.60 12.41
CA LEU A 321 -1.70 -6.34 12.23
C LEU A 321 -2.57 -7.60 12.41
N MET A 322 -1.98 -8.77 12.67
CA MET A 322 -2.72 -9.94 13.14
C MET A 322 -3.13 -9.79 14.61
N ASP A 323 -2.38 -9.00 15.40
CA ASP A 323 -2.76 -8.63 16.76
C ASP A 323 -4.01 -7.73 16.75
N ALA A 324 -4.98 -8.06 17.61
CA ALA A 324 -6.27 -7.37 17.64
C ALA A 324 -6.14 -5.91 18.08
N SER A 325 -5.24 -5.61 19.03
CA SER A 325 -5.06 -4.26 19.57
C SER A 325 -4.42 -3.32 18.54
N THR A 326 -3.39 -3.81 17.86
CA THR A 326 -2.68 -3.08 16.81
C THR A 326 -3.60 -2.87 15.60
N PHE A 327 -4.37 -3.89 15.23
CA PHE A 327 -5.34 -3.78 14.15
C PHE A 327 -6.50 -2.82 14.48
N LEU A 328 -6.90 -2.70 15.74
CA LEU A 328 -7.91 -1.72 16.17
C LEU A 328 -7.39 -0.29 16.00
N LYS A 329 -6.13 -0.01 16.38
CA LYS A 329 -5.48 1.29 16.14
C LYS A 329 -5.44 1.62 14.64
N PHE A 330 -5.08 0.65 13.81
CA PHE A 330 -5.09 0.77 12.35
C PHE A 330 -6.49 1.04 11.77
N LYS A 331 -7.54 0.36 12.24
CA LYS A 331 -8.92 0.65 11.83
C LYS A 331 -9.36 2.05 12.26
N SER A 332 -9.06 2.42 13.51
CA SER A 332 -9.38 3.73 14.09
C SER A 332 -8.81 4.87 13.24
N PHE A 333 -7.56 4.70 12.77
CA PHE A 333 -6.94 5.63 11.83
C PHE A 333 -7.80 5.87 10.59
N LEU A 334 -8.31 4.80 9.97
CA LEU A 334 -9.14 4.90 8.76
C LEU A 334 -10.55 5.44 9.05
N THR A 335 -11.17 5.05 10.18
CA THR A 335 -12.52 5.52 10.53
C THR A 335 -12.57 6.98 10.91
N LYS A 336 -11.48 7.54 11.44
CA LYS A 336 -11.32 8.98 11.71
C LYS A 336 -11.20 9.81 10.42
N GLY A 337 -11.22 9.20 9.23
CA GLY A 337 -11.13 9.89 7.95
C GLY A 337 -9.72 10.35 7.58
N ASN A 338 -8.68 9.78 8.22
CA ASN A 338 -7.30 10.05 7.81
C ASN A 338 -7.01 9.43 6.44
N ASP A 339 -6.21 10.11 5.64
CA ASP A 339 -5.84 9.62 4.31
C ASP A 339 -4.94 8.36 4.44
N PRO A 340 -5.31 7.23 3.81
CA PRO A 340 -4.51 5.99 3.81
C PRO A 340 -3.08 6.16 3.27
N SER A 341 -2.82 7.21 2.50
CA SER A 341 -1.47 7.53 2.03
C SER A 341 -0.54 7.79 3.21
N CYS A 342 -1.03 8.35 4.30
CA CYS A 342 -0.24 8.65 5.51
C CYS A 342 0.04 7.41 6.39
N LEU A 343 -0.40 6.21 5.98
CA LEU A 343 -0.25 4.98 6.76
C LEU A 343 1.19 4.67 7.16
N ARG A 344 2.17 4.92 6.27
CA ARG A 344 3.58 4.68 6.59
C ARG A 344 4.00 5.47 7.83
N GLY A 345 3.73 6.78 7.86
CA GLY A 345 4.09 7.65 8.99
C GLY A 345 3.37 7.28 10.28
N PHE A 346 2.11 6.84 10.19
CA PHE A 346 1.34 6.38 11.33
C PHE A 346 1.83 5.03 11.90
N LEU A 347 2.17 4.07 11.04
CA LEU A 347 2.55 2.72 11.45
C LEU A 347 4.01 2.63 11.90
N LEU A 348 4.89 3.50 11.41
CA LEU A 348 6.32 3.45 11.72
C LEU A 348 6.58 3.46 13.25
N PRO A 349 6.06 4.40 14.06
CA PRO A 349 6.27 4.39 15.51
C PRO A 349 5.64 3.19 16.23
N ILE A 350 4.57 2.61 15.66
CA ILE A 350 3.85 1.47 16.25
C ILE A 350 4.64 0.17 16.05
N LEU A 351 5.23 0.00 14.86
CA LEU A 351 5.88 -1.26 14.43
C LEU A 351 7.37 -1.32 14.73
N PHE A 352 8.04 -0.19 14.99
CA PHE A 352 9.48 -0.15 15.29
C PHE A 352 9.84 -0.36 16.77
N ARG A 353 8.86 -0.49 17.68
CA ARG A 353 9.14 -0.58 19.13
C ARG A 353 9.98 -1.80 19.52
N ASP A 354 9.95 -2.89 18.76
CA ASP A 354 10.38 -4.20 19.27
C ASP A 354 11.43 -4.94 18.43
N SER A 355 12.13 -4.32 17.46
CA SER A 355 13.05 -5.07 16.59
C SER A 355 14.31 -4.30 16.13
N PRO A 356 15.51 -4.68 16.62
CA PRO A 356 16.77 -4.04 16.22
C PRO A 356 17.17 -4.32 14.76
N SER A 357 16.61 -5.36 14.13
CA SER A 357 16.83 -5.73 12.72
C SER A 357 15.87 -5.05 11.72
N GLY A 358 14.95 -4.21 12.23
CA GLY A 358 13.91 -3.56 11.44
C GLY A 358 12.77 -4.51 11.01
N ASN A 359 11.63 -3.93 10.64
CA ASN A 359 10.44 -4.69 10.26
C ASN A 359 10.51 -5.12 8.78
N ALA A 360 10.53 -6.43 8.51
CA ALA A 360 10.57 -6.97 7.15
C ALA A 360 9.40 -6.48 6.28
N GLY A 361 8.20 -6.38 6.84
CA GLY A 361 7.01 -5.87 6.15
C GLY A 361 7.16 -4.40 5.71
N LEU A 362 7.73 -3.54 6.56
CA LEU A 362 8.04 -2.15 6.19
C LEU A 362 9.05 -2.10 5.03
N GLN A 363 10.08 -2.94 5.06
CA GLN A 363 11.05 -3.04 3.96
C GLN A 363 10.40 -3.50 2.65
N ILE A 364 9.48 -4.46 2.69
CA ILE A 364 8.70 -4.92 1.52
C ILE A 364 7.90 -3.76 0.93
N MET A 365 7.21 -2.99 1.77
CA MET A 365 6.36 -1.88 1.35
C MET A 365 7.14 -0.70 0.80
N ASP A 366 8.34 -0.46 1.33
CA ASP A 366 9.26 0.61 0.93
C ASP A 366 10.06 0.30 -0.36
N ARG A 367 10.05 -0.96 -0.83
CA ARG A 367 10.69 -1.35 -2.10
C ARG A 367 9.97 -0.76 -3.32
N ASN A 368 10.68 -0.76 -4.45
CA ASN A 368 10.18 -0.25 -5.74
C ASN A 368 9.59 1.16 -5.61
N TRP A 369 10.34 2.06 -4.95
CA TRP A 369 9.92 3.45 -4.69
C TRP A 369 8.62 3.56 -3.88
N GLY A 370 8.40 2.67 -2.91
CA GLY A 370 7.21 2.69 -2.07
C GLY A 370 5.93 2.23 -2.78
N ALA A 371 6.03 1.41 -3.83
CA ALA A 371 4.87 0.93 -4.58
C ALA A 371 3.90 0.11 -3.72
N GLY A 372 4.39 -0.60 -2.70
CA GLY A 372 3.53 -1.35 -1.78
C GLY A 372 2.59 -0.42 -1.01
N TRP A 373 3.13 0.67 -0.47
CA TRP A 373 2.34 1.71 0.20
C TRP A 373 1.33 2.38 -0.73
N ASN A 374 1.70 2.62 -2.00
CA ASN A 374 0.76 3.19 -2.97
C ASN A 374 -0.42 2.26 -3.24
N LEU A 375 -0.15 0.97 -3.48
CA LEU A 375 -1.23 0.01 -3.72
C LEU A 375 -2.15 -0.09 -2.51
N LEU A 376 -1.57 -0.19 -1.31
CA LEU A 376 -2.34 -0.31 -0.07
C LEU A 376 -3.20 0.93 0.17
N SER A 377 -2.66 2.14 -0.04
CA SER A 377 -3.44 3.37 0.13
C SER A 377 -4.61 3.44 -0.85
N ARG A 378 -4.42 3.00 -2.10
CA ARG A 378 -5.48 2.97 -3.11
C ARG A 378 -6.53 1.88 -2.89
N LEU A 379 -6.15 0.73 -2.32
CA LEU A 379 -7.10 -0.31 -1.88
C LEU A 379 -7.94 0.17 -0.70
N LEU A 380 -7.36 0.96 0.20
CA LEU A 380 -8.00 1.46 1.41
C LEU A 380 -8.59 2.87 1.28
N ALA A 381 -8.63 3.43 0.07
CA ALA A 381 -9.18 4.76 -0.19
C ALA A 381 -10.55 4.95 0.48
N LEU A 382 -10.74 6.09 1.16
CA LEU A 382 -11.93 6.36 1.98
C LEU A 382 -13.20 6.36 1.12
N LYS A 383 -13.16 7.07 -0.01
CA LYS A 383 -14.30 7.11 -0.93
C LYS A 383 -14.30 5.87 -1.83
N PRO A 384 -15.44 5.15 -1.93
CA PRO A 384 -15.57 4.01 -2.83
C PRO A 384 -15.23 4.32 -4.29
N SER A 385 -15.50 5.54 -4.76
CA SER A 385 -15.24 5.99 -6.13
C SER A 385 -13.76 6.21 -6.46
N GLU A 386 -12.94 6.50 -5.45
CA GLU A 386 -11.50 6.75 -5.60
C GLU A 386 -10.68 5.45 -5.41
N ARG A 387 -11.35 4.37 -4.96
CA ARG A 387 -10.74 3.08 -4.68
C ARG A 387 -10.34 2.38 -5.98
N ILE A 388 -9.16 1.79 -5.99
CA ILE A 388 -8.63 1.09 -7.18
C ILE A 388 -9.51 -0.10 -7.55
N SER A 389 -9.76 -0.27 -8.85
CA SER A 389 -10.46 -1.44 -9.38
C SER A 389 -9.58 -2.69 -9.32
N CYS A 390 -10.18 -3.87 -9.42
CA CYS A 390 -9.43 -5.13 -9.43
C CYS A 390 -8.47 -5.23 -10.62
N LEU A 391 -8.93 -4.78 -11.80
CA LEU A 391 -8.13 -4.76 -13.03
C LEU A 391 -6.93 -3.80 -12.92
N ASP A 392 -7.13 -2.62 -12.36
CA ASP A 392 -6.05 -1.64 -12.17
C ASP A 392 -5.06 -2.10 -11.09
N ALA A 393 -5.55 -2.77 -10.04
CA ALA A 393 -4.71 -3.36 -9.00
C ALA A 393 -3.78 -4.44 -9.59
N LEU A 394 -4.30 -5.31 -10.46
CA LEU A 394 -3.49 -6.33 -11.16
C LEU A 394 -2.39 -5.74 -12.05
N ARG A 395 -2.58 -4.50 -12.54
CA ARG A 395 -1.60 -3.74 -13.35
C ARG A 395 -0.68 -2.86 -12.49
N HIS A 396 -0.82 -2.89 -11.17
CA HIS A 396 -0.03 -2.05 -10.30
C HIS A 396 1.44 -2.51 -10.23
N PRO A 397 2.44 -1.62 -10.32
CA PRO A 397 3.86 -2.00 -10.31
C PRO A 397 4.33 -2.82 -9.10
N PHE A 398 3.63 -2.69 -7.98
CA PHE A 398 3.87 -3.55 -6.82
C PHE A 398 3.67 -5.04 -7.14
N LEU A 399 2.67 -5.40 -7.94
CA LEU A 399 2.35 -6.79 -8.29
C LEU A 399 3.04 -7.27 -9.58
N CYS A 400 3.32 -6.36 -10.51
CA CYS A 400 3.95 -6.71 -11.77
C CYS A 400 5.48 -6.85 -11.68
N GLY A 401 6.13 -6.35 -10.63
CA GLY A 401 7.59 -6.42 -10.52
C GLY A 401 8.32 -5.53 -11.55
N PRO A 402 9.67 -5.45 -11.49
CA PRO A 402 10.44 -4.51 -12.31
C PRO A 402 10.52 -4.90 -13.79
N LYS A 403 10.43 -6.20 -14.15
CA LYS A 403 10.48 -6.65 -15.55
C LYS A 403 9.27 -6.24 -16.37
N TRP A 404 8.12 -6.09 -15.74
CA TRP A 404 6.88 -5.76 -16.40
C TRP A 404 6.72 -4.24 -16.44
N ARG A 405 7.17 -3.63 -17.55
CA ARG A 405 7.03 -2.19 -17.81
C ARG A 405 5.57 -1.83 -18.05
N THR A 406 4.82 -1.63 -16.97
CA THR A 406 3.56 -0.88 -17.04
C THR A 406 3.93 0.59 -17.24
N GLY A 407 3.29 1.29 -18.17
CA GLY A 407 3.50 2.74 -18.31
C GLY A 407 3.01 3.43 -17.03
N PRO A 408 3.90 3.91 -16.15
CA PRO A 408 3.46 4.39 -14.85
C PRO A 408 2.74 5.72 -15.03
N SER A 409 1.59 5.89 -14.37
CA SER A 409 0.92 7.19 -14.30
C SER A 409 1.82 8.23 -13.65
N MET A 410 1.67 9.50 -14.05
CA MET A 410 2.42 10.62 -13.46
C MET A 410 2.34 10.66 -11.92
N ASP A 411 1.19 10.32 -11.35
CA ASP A 411 0.99 10.28 -9.90
C ASP A 411 1.83 9.22 -9.22
N LEU A 412 2.07 8.09 -9.89
CA LEU A 412 2.91 7.02 -9.37
C LEU A 412 4.40 7.36 -9.45
N ILE A 413 4.82 8.07 -10.51
CA ILE A 413 6.19 8.60 -10.61
C ILE A 413 6.44 9.58 -9.47
N ARG A 414 5.50 10.52 -9.25
CA ARG A 414 5.59 11.50 -8.15
C ARG A 414 5.59 10.83 -6.79
N TRP A 415 4.70 9.86 -6.57
CA TRP A 415 4.69 9.03 -5.37
C TRP A 415 6.06 8.39 -5.14
N GLY A 416 6.65 7.81 -6.19
CA GLY A 416 7.95 7.15 -6.14
C GLY A 416 9.09 8.10 -5.76
N LEU A 417 9.11 9.29 -6.36
CA LEU A 417 10.08 10.35 -6.01
C LEU A 417 9.92 10.79 -4.56
N GLY A 418 8.69 11.03 -4.10
CA GLY A 418 8.41 11.43 -2.72
C GLY A 418 8.80 10.36 -1.72
N SER A 419 8.39 9.11 -1.94
CA SER A 419 8.75 7.99 -1.07
C SER A 419 10.26 7.74 -1.02
N THR A 420 10.98 7.93 -2.13
CA THR A 420 12.45 7.80 -2.15
C THR A 420 13.10 8.96 -1.39
N THR A 421 12.60 10.17 -1.56
CA THR A 421 13.10 11.35 -0.83
C THR A 421 12.91 11.20 0.68
N VAL A 422 11.75 10.70 1.13
CA VAL A 422 11.49 10.44 2.57
C VAL A 422 12.51 9.45 3.11
N ARG A 423 12.73 8.33 2.41
CA ARG A 423 13.71 7.33 2.84
C ARG A 423 15.13 7.90 2.91
N MET A 424 15.54 8.67 1.89
CA MET A 424 16.85 9.31 1.89
C MET A 424 17.03 10.33 3.02
N ALA A 425 15.95 10.96 3.48
CA ALA A 425 15.97 11.90 4.58
C ALA A 425 15.97 11.21 5.96
N GLU A 426 15.35 10.03 6.07
CA GLU A 426 15.37 9.19 7.27
C GLU A 426 16.71 8.46 7.45
N ASP A 427 17.35 8.05 6.34
CA ASP A 427 18.70 7.49 6.35
C ASP A 427 19.73 8.60 6.66
N TYR A 428 20.80 8.27 7.40
CA TYR A 428 21.84 9.26 7.74
C TYR A 428 22.47 9.88 6.47
N ILE A 429 22.32 11.20 6.33
CA ILE A 429 22.86 11.99 5.21
C ILE A 429 24.31 12.39 5.49
N TYR A 430 25.25 11.49 5.22
CA TYR A 430 26.69 11.74 5.43
C TYR A 430 27.35 12.54 4.29
N VAL A 431 26.82 12.48 3.07
CA VAL A 431 27.59 12.86 1.87
C VAL A 431 26.88 13.92 1.02
N GLY A 432 27.64 14.89 0.49
CA GLY A 432 27.12 15.92 -0.44
C GLY A 432 26.36 15.35 -1.63
N HIS A 433 26.72 14.14 -2.09
CA HIS A 433 25.99 13.43 -3.14
C HIS A 433 24.53 13.10 -2.76
N GLN A 434 24.26 12.68 -1.52
CA GLN A 434 22.87 12.42 -1.06
C GLN A 434 22.06 13.71 -1.02
N ARG A 435 22.65 14.82 -0.54
CA ARG A 435 22.02 16.15 -0.52
C ARG A 435 21.66 16.61 -1.95
N ASN A 436 22.60 16.47 -2.88
CA ASN A 436 22.37 16.81 -4.29
C ASN A 436 21.25 15.94 -4.92
N ARG A 437 21.18 14.65 -4.56
CA ARG A 437 20.10 13.76 -5.02
C ARG A 437 18.73 14.16 -4.47
N ILE A 438 18.64 14.50 -3.19
CA ILE A 438 17.40 14.99 -2.58
C ILE A 438 16.94 16.29 -3.24
N ALA A 439 17.85 17.26 -3.42
CA ALA A 439 17.54 18.50 -4.10
C ALA A 439 17.02 18.26 -5.53
N TYR A 440 17.68 17.37 -6.28
CA TYR A 440 17.24 16.98 -7.62
C TYR A 440 15.84 16.32 -7.62
N PHE A 441 15.55 15.44 -6.66
CA PHE A 441 14.21 14.84 -6.56
C PHE A 441 13.13 15.85 -6.19
N ILE A 442 13.43 16.81 -5.32
CA ILE A 442 12.52 17.91 -5.00
C ILE A 442 12.18 18.70 -6.27
N GLU A 443 13.17 19.08 -7.07
CA GLU A 443 12.94 19.78 -8.33
C GLU A 443 12.12 18.97 -9.33
N LEU A 444 12.38 17.67 -9.46
CA LEU A 444 11.56 16.80 -10.30
C LEU A 444 10.11 16.72 -9.81
N MET A 445 9.88 16.58 -8.49
CA MET A 445 8.53 16.54 -7.93
C MET A 445 7.76 17.82 -8.21
N GLU A 446 8.41 18.97 -8.10
CA GLU A 446 7.83 20.28 -8.40
C GLU A 446 7.48 20.42 -9.89
N LEU A 447 8.36 19.95 -10.78
CA LEU A 447 8.13 19.96 -12.22
C LEU A 447 6.97 19.05 -12.64
N LEU A 448 6.80 17.91 -11.97
CA LEU A 448 5.78 16.90 -12.27
C LEU A 448 4.44 17.15 -11.54
N ASN A 449 4.20 18.36 -11.02
CA ASN A 449 3.00 18.69 -10.24
C ASN A 449 1.77 18.99 -11.13
N PRO A 450 0.67 18.21 -11.04
CA PRO A 450 -0.46 18.27 -11.96
C PRO A 450 -1.49 19.32 -11.52
N SER A 451 -1.44 19.80 -10.27
CA SER A 451 -2.43 20.73 -9.73
C SER A 451 -1.80 21.90 -8.96
N PRO A 452 -1.22 22.87 -9.66
CA PRO A 452 -0.81 24.14 -9.05
C PRO A 452 -2.01 25.06 -8.74
N ARG A 453 -3.24 24.64 -9.06
CA ARG A 453 -4.44 25.47 -8.91
C ARG A 453 -4.77 25.61 -7.42
N THR A 454 -4.82 26.86 -6.95
CA THR A 454 -5.16 27.26 -5.57
C THR A 454 -6.41 26.60 -4.99
N LYS A 455 -7.40 26.27 -5.84
CA LYS A 455 -8.64 25.58 -5.44
C LYS A 455 -8.40 24.25 -4.72
N GLY A 456 -7.30 23.53 -5.03
CA GLY A 456 -6.96 22.27 -4.36
C GLY A 456 -6.38 22.47 -2.96
N TRP A 457 -5.55 23.49 -2.78
CA TRP A 457 -4.84 23.75 -1.52
C TRP A 457 -5.79 23.99 -0.36
N PHE A 458 -6.95 24.62 -0.60
CA PHE A 458 -7.95 24.83 0.44
C PHE A 458 -8.47 23.54 1.10
N ASN A 459 -8.56 22.46 0.32
CA ASN A 459 -9.03 21.18 0.81
C ASN A 459 -7.89 20.32 1.39
N PHE A 460 -6.67 20.51 0.90
CA PHE A 460 -5.57 19.60 1.17
C PHE A 460 -4.53 20.10 2.18
N LEU A 461 -4.36 21.42 2.30
CA LEU A 461 -3.40 22.03 3.23
C LEU A 461 -3.75 21.83 4.72
N PRO A 462 -5.03 21.88 5.14
CA PRO A 462 -5.36 21.76 6.56
C PRO A 462 -4.80 20.48 7.21
N GLY A 463 -4.26 20.65 8.42
CA GLY A 463 -3.68 19.58 9.21
C GLY A 463 -2.27 19.90 9.70
N ARG A 464 -1.66 18.90 10.35
CA ARG A 464 -0.33 18.99 10.96
C ARG A 464 0.71 18.39 10.02
N TRP A 465 1.81 19.10 9.84
CA TRP A 465 2.89 18.78 8.90
C TRP A 465 4.21 18.79 9.64
N ARG A 466 4.90 17.66 9.68
CA ARG A 466 6.22 17.51 10.31
C ARG A 466 7.31 17.91 9.32
N LEU A 467 8.25 18.75 9.76
CA LEU A 467 9.46 19.04 9.00
C LEU A 467 10.35 17.78 8.96
N LEU A 468 10.66 17.31 7.75
CA LEU A 468 11.51 16.14 7.55
C LEU A 468 12.93 16.53 7.16
N TYR A 469 13.08 17.47 6.24
CA TYR A 469 14.38 17.88 5.71
C TYR A 469 14.35 19.32 5.20
N SER A 470 15.50 19.98 5.16
CA SER A 470 15.64 21.25 4.45
C SER A 470 16.92 21.25 3.61
N THR A 471 16.88 21.86 2.43
CA THR A 471 18.08 21.97 1.57
C THR A 471 18.98 23.14 1.97
N GLY A 472 18.58 23.95 2.97
CA GLY A 472 19.35 25.09 3.45
C GLY A 472 20.68 24.69 4.11
N ARG A 473 21.39 25.66 4.68
CA ARG A 473 22.57 25.34 5.50
C ARG A 473 22.13 24.66 6.80
N HIS A 474 22.24 23.34 6.85
CA HIS A 474 22.19 22.58 8.10
C HIS A 474 23.60 22.55 8.67
N ILE A 475 23.79 23.22 9.81
CA ILE A 475 25.06 23.12 10.54
C ILE A 475 25.16 21.69 11.07
N GLY A 476 26.17 20.96 10.62
CA GLY A 476 26.42 19.60 11.08
C GLY A 476 26.65 19.57 12.59
N LEU A 477 25.91 18.71 13.29
CA LEU A 477 26.01 18.50 14.75
C LEU A 477 27.36 17.91 15.22
N THR A 478 28.33 17.74 14.32
CA THR A 478 29.41 16.76 14.51
C THR A 478 30.62 17.27 15.26
N LEU A 479 30.78 18.59 15.47
CA LEU A 479 31.95 19.16 16.17
C LEU A 479 31.60 20.31 17.13
N ARG A 480 30.33 20.71 17.22
CA ARG A 480 29.93 21.88 18.00
C ARG A 480 29.60 21.47 19.43
N GLN A 481 30.34 21.99 20.40
CA GLN A 481 30.04 21.89 21.82
C GLN A 481 29.40 23.19 22.27
N THR A 482 28.13 23.17 22.65
CA THR A 482 27.41 24.34 23.17
C THR A 482 26.95 24.10 24.60
N THR A 483 26.94 25.17 25.40
CA THR A 483 26.44 25.15 26.78
C THR A 483 25.39 26.27 26.93
N PRO A 484 24.10 25.92 27.14
CA PRO A 484 23.51 24.58 27.13
C PRO A 484 23.44 23.97 25.72
N SER A 485 23.39 22.64 25.65
CA SER A 485 23.12 21.94 24.39
C SER A 485 21.61 21.70 24.26
N VAL A 486 21.10 21.71 23.03
CA VAL A 486 19.66 21.54 22.78
C VAL A 486 19.44 20.40 21.82
N LEU A 487 18.52 19.50 22.17
CA LEU A 487 18.08 18.40 21.31
C LEU A 487 16.71 18.73 20.74
N ILE A 488 16.66 19.06 19.45
CA ILE A 488 15.40 19.23 18.72
C ILE A 488 14.65 17.89 18.67
N ARG A 489 13.36 17.92 18.97
CA ARG A 489 12.45 16.77 18.93
C ARG A 489 11.60 16.89 17.67
N ASP A 490 10.35 17.33 17.82
CA ASP A 490 9.42 17.40 16.73
C ASP A 490 9.18 18.86 16.32
N VAL A 491 9.26 19.09 15.01
CA VAL A 491 9.05 20.38 14.39
C VAL A 491 7.86 20.27 13.46
N HIS A 492 6.80 21.03 13.73
CA HIS A 492 5.54 20.93 13.03
C HIS A 492 5.05 22.30 12.54
N LEU A 493 4.38 22.30 11.39
CA LEU A 493 3.50 23.37 10.94
C LEU A 493 2.06 22.84 10.96
N THR A 494 1.17 23.56 11.61
CA THR A 494 -0.26 23.24 11.67
C THR A 494 -1.03 24.33 10.93
N PHE A 495 -1.80 23.92 9.92
CA PHE A 495 -2.70 24.82 9.20
C PHE A 495 -4.13 24.51 9.61
N THR A 496 -4.84 25.50 10.15
CA THR A 496 -6.27 25.43 10.47
C THR A 496 -7.03 26.40 9.58
N LYS A 497 -8.23 26.00 9.12
CA LYS A 497 -9.07 26.91 8.34
C LYS A 497 -9.57 28.02 9.26
N ALA A 498 -9.40 29.27 8.87
CA ALA A 498 -10.04 30.38 9.55
C ALA A 498 -11.57 30.21 9.43
N SER A 499 -12.30 30.51 10.50
CA SER A 499 -13.77 30.44 10.54
C SER A 499 -14.45 31.52 9.68
N ASP A 500 -13.70 32.55 9.28
CA ASP A 500 -14.20 33.65 8.48
C ASP A 500 -14.44 33.28 7.01
N SER A 501 -15.40 33.96 6.40
CA SER A 501 -15.93 33.67 5.04
C SER A 501 -14.91 33.78 3.88
N ASP A 502 -13.67 34.21 4.12
CA ASP A 502 -12.63 34.24 3.08
C ASP A 502 -12.01 32.84 2.88
N HIS A 503 -12.40 32.19 1.79
CA HIS A 503 -11.97 30.84 1.39
C HIS A 503 -10.45 30.68 1.12
N ARG A 504 -9.60 31.64 1.50
CA ARG A 504 -8.15 31.66 1.24
C ARG A 504 -7.27 31.90 2.46
N THR A 505 -7.85 32.07 3.65
CA THR A 505 -7.12 32.41 4.87
C THR A 505 -7.03 31.22 5.84
N PHE A 506 -5.85 31.02 6.42
CA PHE A 506 -5.54 29.96 7.36
C PHE A 506 -4.86 30.53 8.59
N SER A 507 -5.15 29.97 9.76
CA SER A 507 -4.26 30.13 10.91
C SER A 507 -3.10 29.13 10.75
N LEU A 508 -1.88 29.64 10.91
CA LEU A 508 -0.63 28.89 10.86
C LEU A 508 -0.01 28.89 12.25
N VAL A 509 0.31 27.69 12.73
CA VAL A 509 1.07 27.50 13.97
C VAL A 509 2.33 26.69 13.67
N SER A 510 3.50 27.27 13.91
CA SER A 510 4.79 26.57 13.93
C SER A 510 5.09 26.12 15.35
N ASP A 511 5.06 24.81 15.60
CA ASP A 511 5.37 24.22 16.91
C ASP A 511 6.72 23.50 16.85
N ILE A 512 7.68 23.98 17.62
CA ILE A 512 9.03 23.42 17.73
C ILE A 512 9.21 22.90 19.16
N SER A 513 9.34 21.59 19.34
CA SER A 513 9.67 20.98 20.63
C SER A 513 11.15 20.63 20.72
N PHE A 514 11.73 20.82 21.90
CA PHE A 514 13.12 20.51 22.17
C PHE A 514 13.35 20.12 23.63
N LYS A 515 14.50 19.53 23.92
CA LYS A 515 14.98 19.30 25.29
C LYS A 515 16.28 20.04 25.51
N VAL A 516 16.38 20.74 26.63
CA VAL A 516 17.62 21.41 27.03
C VAL A 516 18.47 20.39 27.79
N ILE A 517 19.72 20.23 27.37
CA ILE A 517 20.71 19.38 28.01
C ILE A 517 21.72 20.33 28.67
N PRO A 518 21.61 20.53 30.00
CA PRO A 518 22.39 21.53 30.72
C PRO A 518 23.86 21.14 30.88
N THR A 519 24.17 19.85 30.89
CA THR A 519 25.52 19.32 31.07
C THR A 519 26.24 19.10 29.73
N PRO A 520 27.57 19.34 29.66
CA PRO A 520 28.36 18.99 28.47
C PRO A 520 28.44 17.47 28.27
N GLU A 521 28.32 16.69 29.35
CA GLU A 521 28.12 15.24 29.29
C GLU A 521 26.66 14.93 28.99
N TRP A 522 26.41 14.33 27.82
CA TRP A 522 25.06 13.95 27.41
C TRP A 522 24.60 12.74 28.22
N PRO A 523 23.48 12.82 28.96
CA PRO A 523 22.96 11.65 29.64
C PRO A 523 22.55 10.60 28.61
N HIS A 524 22.77 9.32 28.92
CA HIS A 524 22.52 8.20 27.99
C HIS A 524 21.07 8.16 27.49
N ASP A 525 20.13 8.54 28.34
CA ASP A 525 18.69 8.63 28.05
C ASP A 525 18.29 9.92 27.31
N LYS A 526 19.24 10.87 27.14
CA LYS A 526 19.00 12.22 26.59
C LYS A 526 17.85 12.92 27.30
N SER A 527 17.77 12.73 28.62
CA SER A 527 16.86 13.46 29.49
C SER A 527 17.31 14.91 29.67
N GLY A 528 16.35 15.76 30.03
CA GLY A 528 16.53 17.19 30.15
C GLY A 528 15.19 17.90 30.19
N PRO A 529 15.11 19.10 30.80
CA PRO A 529 13.88 19.87 30.87
C PRO A 529 13.34 20.14 29.45
N PRO A 530 12.04 19.89 29.22
CA PRO A 530 11.42 20.17 27.93
C PRO A 530 11.28 21.67 27.71
N GLY A 531 11.37 22.06 26.45
CA GLY A 531 11.04 23.40 25.99
C GLY A 531 10.23 23.34 24.71
N SER A 532 9.44 24.39 24.50
CA SER A 532 8.66 24.55 23.27
C SER A 532 8.76 25.99 22.78
N LEU A 533 8.85 26.15 21.47
CA LEU A 533 8.77 27.42 20.80
C LEU A 533 7.60 27.36 19.82
N ARG A 534 6.72 28.33 19.91
CA ARG A 534 5.48 28.41 19.15
C ARG A 534 5.42 29.74 18.42
N VAL A 535 5.15 29.69 17.12
CA VAL A 535 4.92 30.86 16.28
C VAL A 535 3.51 30.78 15.72
N GLU A 536 2.67 31.77 16.01
CA GLU A 536 1.30 31.85 15.52
C GLU A 536 1.18 33.00 14.53
N SER A 537 0.47 32.77 13.42
CA SER A 537 0.27 33.78 12.38
C SER A 537 -0.96 33.45 11.52
N CYS A 538 -1.41 34.42 10.72
CA CYS A 538 -2.41 34.23 9.68
C CYS A 538 -1.75 34.18 8.30
N VAL A 539 -2.20 33.25 7.45
CA VAL A 539 -1.64 33.04 6.11
C VAL A 539 -2.73 33.03 5.06
N LYS A 540 -2.58 33.89 4.05
CA LYS A 540 -3.43 33.95 2.87
C LYS A 540 -2.75 33.31 1.65
N ILE A 541 -3.49 32.42 0.99
CA ILE A 541 -3.01 31.67 -0.18
C ILE A 541 -3.41 32.36 -1.48
N CYS A 542 -2.41 32.69 -2.30
CA CYS A 542 -2.60 33.28 -3.63
C CYS A 542 -1.95 32.43 -4.73
N PRO A 543 -2.45 32.48 -5.98
CA PRO A 543 -1.73 31.92 -7.12
C PRO A 543 -0.39 32.64 -7.32
N GLY A 544 0.68 31.88 -7.55
CA GLY A 544 2.01 32.39 -7.82
C GLY A 544 2.68 31.68 -8.99
N ARG A 545 3.83 32.19 -9.41
CA ARG A 545 4.73 31.53 -10.36
C ARG A 545 6.15 31.57 -9.81
N ARG A 546 6.83 30.44 -9.86
CA ARG A 546 8.26 30.35 -9.64
C ARG A 546 8.96 30.48 -10.98
N LEU A 547 9.90 31.42 -11.09
CA LEU A 547 10.72 31.62 -12.28
C LEU A 547 12.00 30.78 -12.15
N TYR A 548 12.41 30.17 -13.26
CA TYR A 548 13.76 29.62 -13.39
C TYR A 548 14.57 30.64 -14.20
N PRO A 549 15.74 31.08 -13.71
CA PRO A 549 16.57 32.00 -14.46
C PRO A 549 16.93 31.35 -15.80
N LYS A 550 16.70 32.07 -16.91
CA LYS A 550 17.27 31.70 -18.20
C LYS A 550 18.74 32.11 -18.17
N GLU A 551 19.63 31.26 -18.68
CA GLU A 551 21.00 31.70 -18.99
C GLU A 551 20.88 32.83 -20.01
N GLU A 552 21.06 34.08 -19.57
CA GLU A 552 21.34 35.19 -20.45
C GLU A 552 22.85 35.21 -20.70
N ASP A 553 23.24 35.12 -21.97
CA ASP A 553 24.60 35.40 -22.40
C ASP A 553 24.85 36.91 -22.17
N GLY A 554 25.51 37.29 -21.07
CA GLY A 554 26.01 38.66 -20.92
C GLY A 554 26.10 39.21 -19.50
N GLU A 555 27.34 39.43 -19.08
CA GLU A 555 27.81 40.36 -18.04
C GLU A 555 27.45 40.09 -16.56
N ALA A 556 28.48 39.62 -15.86
CA ALA A 556 28.52 39.41 -14.43
C ALA A 556 28.32 40.72 -13.65
N SER A 557 27.17 40.84 -12.98
CA SER A 557 27.05 41.68 -11.78
C SER A 557 27.21 40.80 -10.54
N SER A 558 28.38 40.91 -9.92
CA SER A 558 28.82 40.21 -8.72
C SER A 558 28.01 40.62 -7.49
N THR A 559 27.11 39.77 -6.99
CA THR A 559 26.66 39.78 -5.59
C THR A 559 26.34 38.37 -5.09
N LEU A 560 27.25 37.81 -4.29
CA LEU A 560 27.05 36.85 -3.18
C LEU A 560 25.96 35.77 -3.29
N PHE A 561 25.98 34.93 -4.34
CA PHE A 561 25.25 33.65 -4.36
C PHE A 561 26.09 32.50 -4.96
N GLN A 562 27.34 32.37 -4.50
CA GLN A 562 28.12 31.16 -4.76
C GLN A 562 27.80 30.13 -3.68
N ASN A 563 26.80 29.29 -3.93
CA ASN A 563 26.69 27.88 -3.48
C ASN A 563 25.32 27.27 -3.85
N SER A 564 24.70 27.70 -4.96
CA SER A 564 23.66 26.90 -5.61
C SER A 564 24.35 25.88 -6.51
N SER A 565 24.45 24.64 -6.05
CA SER A 565 24.82 23.47 -6.87
C SER A 565 23.86 23.20 -8.06
N ALA A 566 22.88 24.09 -8.28
CA ALA A 566 21.92 24.10 -9.36
C ALA A 566 22.50 24.52 -10.73
N HIS A 567 23.64 25.21 -10.78
CA HIS A 567 24.17 25.72 -12.06
C HIS A 567 24.85 24.68 -12.96
N ASN A 568 25.19 23.47 -12.46
CA ASN A 568 25.95 22.47 -13.22
C ASN A 568 25.13 21.25 -13.70
N LEU A 569 23.81 21.24 -13.52
CA LEU A 569 22.93 20.19 -14.06
C LEU A 569 22.60 20.48 -15.54
N SER A 570 23.65 20.47 -16.36
CA SER A 570 23.61 20.77 -17.77
C SER A 570 22.58 19.91 -18.53
N ARG A 571 21.97 20.56 -19.53
CA ARG A 571 21.13 20.06 -20.64
C ARG A 571 21.45 18.66 -21.19
N ARG A 572 22.63 18.07 -20.92
CA ARG A 572 23.10 16.81 -21.50
C ARG A 572 22.39 15.55 -20.99
N LYS A 573 21.88 15.52 -19.74
CA LYS A 573 21.23 14.31 -19.19
C LYS A 573 19.73 14.16 -19.52
N TRP A 574 19.11 15.19 -20.10
CA TRP A 574 17.65 15.24 -20.33
C TRP A 574 17.22 14.76 -21.73
N LYS A 575 18.15 14.47 -22.65
CA LYS A 575 17.84 14.01 -24.02
C LYS A 575 17.18 12.62 -24.13
N GLY A 576 17.04 11.88 -23.02
CA GLY A 576 16.53 10.51 -23.01
C GLY A 576 15.06 10.34 -22.62
N MET A 577 14.35 11.39 -22.18
CA MET A 577 12.94 11.33 -21.78
C MET A 577 12.15 12.24 -22.74
N GLY A 578 11.17 11.70 -23.46
CA GLY A 578 10.59 12.31 -24.66
C GLY A 578 10.07 13.75 -24.55
N ASN A 579 9.96 14.40 -25.71
CA ASN A 579 9.29 15.67 -26.07
C ASN A 579 9.39 16.91 -25.15
N ILE A 580 10.19 16.93 -24.10
CA ILE A 580 10.56 18.16 -23.39
C ILE A 580 11.92 18.61 -23.93
N LYS A 581 11.91 19.39 -25.02
CA LYS A 581 13.13 19.95 -25.62
C LYS A 581 13.76 21.04 -24.74
N GLU A 582 12.99 21.69 -23.86
CA GLU A 582 13.46 22.77 -22.96
C GLU A 582 12.74 22.72 -21.60
N LEU A 583 13.47 23.01 -20.52
CA LEU A 583 12.91 23.21 -19.18
C LEU A 583 11.98 24.44 -19.19
N PRO A 584 10.81 24.40 -18.52
CA PRO A 584 9.91 25.53 -18.50
C PRO A 584 10.53 26.72 -17.76
N SER A 585 10.40 27.92 -18.32
CA SER A 585 10.91 29.17 -17.71
C SER A 585 10.19 29.57 -16.42
N SER A 586 9.00 29.01 -16.17
CA SER A 586 8.28 29.20 -14.93
C SER A 586 7.42 27.98 -14.58
N VAL A 587 7.33 27.66 -13.30
CA VAL A 587 6.40 26.65 -12.77
C VAL A 587 5.34 27.35 -11.91
N PRO A 588 4.05 27.07 -12.12
CA PRO A 588 2.99 27.63 -11.29
C PRO A 588 3.08 27.07 -9.86
N THR A 589 3.00 27.95 -8.86
CA THR A 589 3.13 27.63 -7.44
C THR A 589 2.06 28.36 -6.63
N VAL A 590 1.94 28.05 -5.34
CA VAL A 590 1.13 28.86 -4.41
C VAL A 590 2.02 29.86 -3.70
N LYS A 591 1.64 31.14 -3.69
CA LYS A 591 2.27 32.18 -2.88
C LYS A 591 1.58 32.22 -1.51
N LEU A 592 2.39 32.28 -0.46
CA LEU A 592 1.94 32.43 0.92
C LEU A 592 2.15 33.90 1.31
N LEU A 593 1.08 34.57 1.71
CA LEU A 593 1.12 35.92 2.28
C LEU A 593 0.86 35.76 3.77
N VAL A 594 1.83 36.15 4.58
CA VAL A 594 1.80 35.94 6.03
C VAL A 594 1.63 37.30 6.68
N ASP A 595 0.63 37.40 7.53
CA ASP A 595 0.32 38.59 8.31
C ASP A 595 0.94 38.46 9.71
N ASP A 596 0.45 39.24 10.69
CA ASP A 596 0.99 39.35 12.06
C ASP A 596 1.59 38.04 12.61
N ILE A 597 2.77 38.17 13.23
CA ILE A 597 3.54 37.04 13.76
C ILE A 597 3.66 37.22 15.27
N ASP A 598 3.11 36.28 16.02
CA ASP A 598 3.33 36.16 17.46
C ASP A 598 4.29 35.00 17.74
N VAL A 599 5.26 35.21 18.64
CA VAL A 599 6.29 34.23 18.99
C VAL A 599 6.32 34.06 20.50
N SER A 600 6.06 32.84 20.96
CA SER A 600 6.11 32.49 22.37
C SER A 600 7.02 31.30 22.63
N MET A 601 7.79 31.35 23.72
CA MET A 601 8.69 30.28 24.15
C MET A 601 8.34 29.85 25.57
N ARG A 602 8.26 28.54 25.80
CA ARG A 602 8.07 27.94 27.13
C ARG A 602 9.26 27.04 27.46
N LEU A 603 9.75 27.15 28.68
CA LEU A 603 10.88 26.38 29.20
C LEU A 603 10.52 25.86 30.59
N ASP A 604 10.49 24.55 30.76
CA ASP A 604 10.10 23.91 32.03
C ASP A 604 11.35 23.69 32.90
N SER A 605 11.99 24.78 33.35
CA SER A 605 13.15 24.72 34.25
C SER A 605 12.99 25.68 35.43
N SER A 606 13.20 25.17 36.65
CA SER A 606 13.05 25.88 37.93
C SER A 606 14.07 27.01 38.17
N SER A 607 15.12 27.13 37.34
CA SER A 607 16.20 28.13 37.45
C SER A 607 16.38 28.96 36.17
N LEU A 608 15.30 29.61 35.72
CA LEU A 608 15.29 30.47 34.52
C LEU A 608 16.01 31.81 34.77
N SER A 609 17.24 31.95 34.26
CA SER A 609 17.78 33.28 33.95
C SER A 609 17.47 33.65 32.49
N VAL A 610 17.20 34.93 32.23
CA VAL A 610 16.95 35.45 30.87
C VAL A 610 18.12 35.11 29.93
N ASP A 611 19.35 35.19 30.43
CA ASP A 611 20.57 34.82 29.69
C ASP A 611 20.58 33.34 29.25
N THR A 612 20.06 32.45 30.10
CA THR A 612 19.99 31.01 29.77
C THR A 612 18.93 30.77 28.71
N ALA A 613 17.77 31.41 28.82
CA ALA A 613 16.72 31.34 27.79
C ALA A 613 17.20 31.88 26.45
N GLU A 614 17.97 32.98 26.44
CA GLU A 614 18.53 33.55 25.23
C GLU A 614 19.54 32.62 24.56
N LYS A 615 20.44 31.99 25.34
CA LYS A 615 21.39 30.99 24.83
C LYS A 615 20.68 29.78 24.23
N VAL A 616 19.63 29.28 24.89
CA VAL A 616 18.80 28.18 24.36
C VAL A 616 18.13 28.61 23.06
N LEU A 617 17.54 29.80 22.99
CA LEU A 617 16.88 30.29 21.78
C LEU A 617 17.87 30.43 20.60
N ARG A 618 19.08 30.98 20.84
CA ARG A 618 20.14 31.04 19.83
C ARG A 618 20.50 29.65 19.33
N GLU A 619 20.56 28.67 20.22
CA GLU A 619 20.87 27.29 19.84
C GLU A 619 19.78 26.66 18.98
N VAL A 620 18.51 26.81 19.38
CA VAL A 620 17.36 26.32 18.61
C VAL A 620 17.34 26.95 17.21
N ARG A 621 17.58 28.27 17.10
CA ARG A 621 17.70 29.01 15.83
C ARG A 621 18.85 28.55 14.95
N THR A 622 19.89 27.93 15.53
CA THR A 622 21.04 27.44 14.78
C THR A 622 20.77 26.06 14.16
N GLN A 623 19.93 25.24 14.79
CA GLN A 623 19.64 23.87 14.35
C GLN A 623 18.45 23.75 13.37
N ILE A 624 17.53 24.72 13.38
CA ILE A 624 16.29 24.68 12.58
C ILE A 624 16.33 25.78 11.51
N PRO A 625 15.75 25.55 10.31
CA PRO A 625 15.61 26.59 9.30
C PRO A 625 14.91 27.85 9.83
N PHE A 626 15.42 29.04 9.51
CA PHE A 626 14.88 30.29 10.02
C PHE A 626 13.42 30.53 9.60
N GLU A 627 12.97 29.95 8.49
CA GLU A 627 11.57 30.01 8.03
C GLU A 627 10.58 29.37 9.03
N MET A 628 11.06 28.52 9.96
CA MET A 628 10.23 27.95 11.03
C MET A 628 9.99 28.91 12.20
N PHE A 629 10.80 29.97 12.30
CA PHE A 629 10.71 31.02 13.34
C PHE A 629 10.08 32.30 12.79
N ASP A 630 10.40 32.60 11.54
CA ASP A 630 9.87 33.73 10.79
C ASP A 630 9.11 33.19 9.58
N VAL A 631 7.86 32.86 9.83
CA VAL A 631 6.96 32.27 8.83
C VAL A 631 6.71 33.22 7.64
N SER A 632 6.94 34.53 7.79
CA SER A 632 6.87 35.49 6.67
C SER A 632 7.87 35.20 5.55
N LYS A 633 8.90 34.43 5.85
CA LYS A 633 9.96 34.08 4.90
C LYS A 633 9.56 32.94 3.96
N PHE A 634 8.42 32.30 4.16
CA PHE A 634 7.86 31.39 3.18
C PHE A 634 7.34 32.14 1.95
N VAL A 635 7.91 31.86 0.78
CA VAL A 635 7.55 32.54 -0.47
C VAL A 635 6.53 31.73 -1.25
N CYS A 636 6.81 30.44 -1.45
CA CYS A 636 5.92 29.60 -2.23
C CYS A 636 5.88 28.15 -1.77
N GLY A 637 4.81 27.46 -2.14
CA GLY A 637 4.58 26.07 -1.82
C GLY A 637 4.23 25.22 -3.04
N THR A 638 4.65 23.97 -2.97
CA THR A 638 4.32 22.90 -3.90
C THR A 638 3.70 21.75 -3.10
N TYR A 639 2.42 21.48 -3.32
CA TYR A 639 1.73 20.32 -2.78
C TYR A 639 2.05 19.13 -3.69
N VAL A 640 2.66 18.08 -3.13
CA VAL A 640 3.09 16.90 -3.88
C VAL A 640 1.98 15.86 -3.88
N ASP A 641 1.53 15.47 -2.69
CA ASP A 641 0.41 14.57 -2.45
C ASP A 641 -0.12 14.75 -1.01
N SER A 642 -1.09 13.94 -0.59
CA SER A 642 -1.70 14.03 0.74
C SER A 642 -0.79 13.72 1.92
N ARG A 643 0.43 13.25 1.66
CA ARG A 643 1.45 12.95 2.66
C ARG A 643 2.56 13.96 2.64
N MET A 644 2.75 14.72 1.56
CA MET A 644 3.98 15.47 1.32
C MET A 644 3.72 16.85 0.72
N MET A 645 4.43 17.83 1.26
CA MET A 645 4.46 19.20 0.76
C MET A 645 5.89 19.73 0.79
N VAL A 646 6.22 20.60 -0.15
CA VAL A 646 7.48 21.35 -0.18
C VAL A 646 7.15 22.83 -0.05
N LEU A 647 7.74 23.51 0.93
CA LEU A 647 7.69 24.96 1.04
C LEU A 647 9.07 25.54 0.75
N ARG A 648 9.11 26.68 0.07
CA ARG A 648 10.37 27.39 -0.23
C ARG A 648 10.43 28.72 0.46
N GLY A 649 11.58 28.98 1.08
CA GLY A 649 11.89 30.25 1.72
C GLY A 649 12.42 31.29 0.73
N VAL A 650 12.56 32.54 1.19
CA VAL A 650 13.22 33.64 0.47
C VAL A 650 14.66 33.31 0.08
N SER A 651 15.31 32.43 0.83
CA SER A 651 16.66 31.92 0.55
C SER A 651 16.74 30.98 -0.66
N GLY A 652 15.58 30.58 -1.22
CA GLY A 652 15.47 29.53 -2.23
C GLY A 652 15.54 28.11 -1.66
N SER A 653 15.84 27.96 -0.36
CA SER A 653 15.87 26.66 0.33
C SER A 653 14.51 25.98 0.30
N ALA A 654 14.50 24.69 0.02
CA ALA A 654 13.30 23.87 0.05
C ALA A 654 13.21 23.14 1.39
N LEU A 655 12.10 23.33 2.09
CA LEU A 655 11.72 22.63 3.30
C LEU A 655 10.71 21.54 2.93
N LEU A 656 11.05 20.30 3.21
CA LEU A 656 10.26 19.12 2.94
C LEU A 656 9.44 18.76 4.18
N PHE A 657 8.13 18.70 4.01
CA PHE A 657 7.18 18.35 5.07
C PHE A 657 6.45 17.04 4.77
N THR A 658 6.23 16.25 5.81
CA THR A 658 5.36 15.08 5.77
C THR A 658 4.15 15.28 6.66
N ARG A 659 2.99 14.74 6.26
CA ARG A 659 1.77 14.88 7.07
C ARG A 659 1.88 14.04 8.33
N SER A 660 1.65 14.68 9.47
CA SER A 660 1.61 14.06 10.78
C SER A 660 0.15 13.87 11.17
N CYS A 661 -0.29 12.62 11.29
CA CYS A 661 -1.61 12.35 11.84
C CYS A 661 -1.50 12.39 13.37
N PRO A 662 -2.39 13.12 14.07
CA PRO A 662 -2.39 13.09 15.53
C PRO A 662 -2.58 11.65 15.99
N THR A 663 -1.52 11.06 16.54
CA THR A 663 -1.65 9.98 17.49
C THR A 663 -2.32 10.64 18.68
N ASN A 664 -3.65 10.60 18.77
CA ASN A 664 -4.30 11.05 20.00
C ASN A 664 -3.57 10.37 21.15
N ASP A 665 -3.06 11.19 22.07
CA ASP A 665 -2.51 10.78 23.34
C ASP A 665 -3.55 9.91 24.05
N ALA A 666 -3.31 8.61 23.99
CA ALA A 666 -3.83 7.55 24.85
C ALA A 666 -2.93 6.34 24.56
N ILE A 667 -1.79 6.33 25.24
CA ILE A 667 -1.01 5.12 25.48
C ILE A 667 -1.89 4.15 26.25
#